data_AF-A0A432UEK5-F1
#
_entry.id   AF-A0A432UEK5-F1
#
_cell.length_a   1.000
_cell.length_b   1.000
_cell.length_c   1.000
_cell.angle_alpha   90.00
_cell.angle_beta   90.00
_cell.angle_gamma   90.00
#
_symmetry.space_group_name_H-M   'P 1'
#
loop_
_entity.id
_entity.type
_entity.pdbx_description
1 polymer ?
#
loop_
_entity_poly.entity_id
_entity_poly.type
_entity_poly.pdbx_seq_one_letter_code
_entity_poly.pdbx_strand_id
1 'polypeptide(L)'
;MLGSFEPPPDNVLEEVDAVNILLNSTVSGLLTLAGIKADPLKSPEQLLVSSIVLYFWKRKQALNLESLIAAIINPPFQKLGVLPLETIYPSRKRMELAMSFNTILAGPGFSAWLKGEPLDIGKMLYSPEGRPRISIFSIAHLSQPERMFFVTTLLNRFLGWLRRQPGSSSLRCLLYMDEIAGYFPPTAAPPSKKPMLLLLRQARAYGAGIILSTQNPVDLDYKGLSNIGTWFIGRLQTRQDQDKVLDGLKSAGKPLDVPAMRKEMSGLPGRTFLLRSVHLDNHVVFKTRWVMSYLRGPLTLEDIRRLCKKSPVPPGKATDKSEKEAVFLKSPGSEPGSSHRPILSSRIRQFFLVPPVDAERFMLRPCLYAWANVRFVDSRRGIDITEHHSARLVLEGDRPVEWAGAGTVDVEVQDLSPSPPSNSIFYPLPQEITRLSSLAPYRQSWADFLYTTCRLELYRVKALKLETMAGESMEDFMARVSAVLASRKAESLKKLKRKYEKRYRALEDRLNRAEARLEKEKTDVTAKGVDTVVSFGVAILGALFGRKALSASSAYRTGRGIRSAGRMLKEKQDVERAREEVSRIQEQLSLLSQELEAESARISDKFAVENYPVEKFFIKPRRTDIIQPRCFLVWEAQPTLAE
;
A
#
# COMPACT_ATOMS: atom_id res chain seq x y z
N MET A 1 9.34 -8.10 5.73
CA MET A 1 7.98 -7.76 6.24
C MET A 1 7.98 -7.36 7.71
N LEU A 2 8.69 -8.06 8.61
CA LEU A 2 8.72 -7.81 10.06
C LEU A 2 9.99 -7.10 10.58
N GLY A 3 10.89 -6.66 9.69
CA GLY A 3 12.19 -6.11 10.08
C GLY A 3 12.13 -4.83 10.94
N SER A 4 10.98 -4.15 10.98
CA SER A 4 10.79 -2.91 11.74
C SER A 4 9.30 -2.59 11.98
N PHE A 5 8.90 -2.51 13.25
CA PHE A 5 7.71 -1.83 13.76
C PHE A 5 8.02 -0.33 13.86
N GLU A 6 8.02 0.31 12.68
CA GLU A 6 8.22 1.75 12.59
C GLU A 6 7.19 2.52 13.43
N PRO A 7 7.61 3.63 14.05
CA PRO A 7 6.66 4.55 14.67
C PRO A 7 5.66 5.03 13.61
N PRO A 8 4.37 5.17 13.96
CA PRO A 8 3.43 5.82 13.07
C PRO A 8 3.84 7.29 12.83
N PRO A 9 3.42 7.90 11.72
CA PRO A 9 3.73 9.31 11.42
C PRO A 9 3.16 10.26 12.49
N ASP A 10 3.74 11.45 12.60
CA ASP A 10 3.48 12.41 13.68
C ASP A 10 1.99 12.74 13.87
N ASN A 11 1.25 12.89 12.76
CA ASN A 11 -0.20 13.14 12.78
C ASN A 11 -1.01 12.02 13.47
N VAL A 12 -0.54 10.77 13.38
CA VAL A 12 -1.17 9.63 14.05
C VAL A 12 -0.71 9.54 15.50
N LEU A 13 0.55 9.88 15.79
CA LEU A 13 1.08 9.93 17.17
C LEU A 13 0.38 10.98 18.05
N GLU A 14 -0.05 12.09 17.44
CA GLU A 14 -0.80 13.16 18.12
C GLU A 14 -2.25 12.76 18.45
N GLU A 15 -2.86 11.86 17.66
CA GLU A 15 -4.21 11.35 17.89
C GLU A 15 -4.22 10.14 18.86
N VAL A 16 -4.55 10.37 20.12
CA VAL A 16 -4.58 9.34 21.19
C VAL A 16 -5.38 8.09 20.79
N ASP A 17 -6.57 8.27 20.21
CA ASP A 17 -7.43 7.15 19.80
C ASP A 17 -6.83 6.36 18.63
N ALA A 18 -6.18 7.05 17.69
CA ALA A 18 -5.53 6.43 16.55
C ALA A 18 -4.35 5.56 16.99
N VAL A 19 -3.49 6.10 17.86
CA VAL A 19 -2.37 5.34 18.45
C VAL A 19 -2.90 4.12 19.20
N ASN A 20 -3.90 4.28 20.06
CA ASN A 20 -4.44 3.19 20.86
C ASN A 20 -5.04 2.07 20.00
N ILE A 21 -5.72 2.39 18.89
CA ILE A 21 -6.25 1.39 17.97
C ILE A 21 -5.11 0.62 17.30
N LEU A 22 -4.12 1.34 16.74
CA LEU A 22 -2.99 0.75 16.06
C LEU A 22 -2.17 -0.13 17.02
N LEU A 23 -1.82 0.41 18.19
CA LEU A 23 -1.07 -0.27 19.23
C LEU A 23 -1.74 -1.59 19.64
N ASN A 24 -3.02 -1.53 20.04
CA ASN A 24 -3.73 -2.72 20.48
C ASN A 24 -3.80 -3.80 19.40
N SER A 25 -4.09 -3.42 18.16
CA SER A 25 -4.20 -4.37 17.06
C SER A 25 -2.86 -5.00 16.68
N THR A 26 -1.76 -4.22 16.69
CA THR A 26 -0.40 -4.72 16.45
C THR A 26 0.03 -5.68 17.54
N VAL A 27 -0.13 -5.29 18.82
CA VAL A 27 0.27 -6.11 19.97
C VAL A 27 -0.56 -7.38 20.07
N SER A 28 -1.88 -7.31 19.86
CA SER A 28 -2.72 -8.52 19.85
C SER A 28 -2.37 -9.44 18.68
N GLY A 29 -1.96 -8.89 17.54
CA GLY A 29 -1.37 -9.68 16.45
C GLY A 29 -0.10 -10.42 16.89
N LEU A 30 0.84 -9.71 17.52
CA LEU A 30 2.10 -10.29 18.00
C LEU A 30 1.90 -11.37 19.06
N LEU A 31 0.99 -11.15 20.01
CA LEU A 31 0.67 -12.15 21.03
C LEU A 31 0.00 -13.38 20.43
N THR A 32 -0.89 -13.18 19.44
CA THR A 32 -1.48 -14.30 18.70
C THR A 32 -0.42 -15.12 17.96
N LEU A 33 0.59 -14.46 17.38
CA LEU A 33 1.73 -15.13 16.74
C LEU A 33 2.53 -15.96 17.74
N ALA A 34 2.69 -15.47 18.97
CA ALA A 34 3.30 -16.20 20.09
C ALA A 34 2.40 -17.30 20.70
N GLY A 35 1.21 -17.54 20.13
CA GLY A 35 0.26 -18.52 20.65
C GLY A 35 -0.52 -18.05 21.89
N ILE A 36 -0.40 -16.76 22.26
CA ILE A 36 -1.01 -16.17 23.44
C ILE A 36 -2.31 -15.48 23.05
N LYS A 37 -3.44 -15.97 23.57
CA LYS A 37 -4.75 -15.29 23.45
C LYS A 37 -4.88 -14.27 24.57
N ALA A 38 -4.46 -13.03 24.29
CA ALA A 38 -4.57 -11.92 25.23
C ALA A 38 -5.81 -11.06 24.97
N ASP A 39 -6.49 -10.66 26.05
CA ASP A 39 -7.54 -9.64 26.01
C ASP A 39 -6.88 -8.25 26.02
N PRO A 40 -7.17 -7.37 25.03
CA PRO A 40 -6.59 -6.04 24.93
C PRO A 40 -6.69 -5.17 26.20
N LEU A 41 -7.67 -5.41 27.06
CA LEU A 41 -7.93 -4.58 28.25
C LEU A 41 -7.59 -5.26 29.58
N LYS A 42 -7.41 -6.59 29.60
CA LYS A 42 -7.29 -7.35 30.85
C LYS A 42 -5.99 -8.13 30.98
N SER A 43 -5.34 -8.45 29.87
CA SER A 43 -4.14 -9.29 29.90
C SER A 43 -2.90 -8.48 30.25
N PRO A 44 -2.14 -8.87 31.30
CA PRO A 44 -0.92 -8.16 31.68
C PRO A 44 0.18 -8.27 30.62
N GLU A 45 0.19 -9.33 29.80
CA GLU A 45 1.07 -9.48 28.64
C GLU A 45 0.84 -8.38 27.61
N GLN A 46 -0.44 -8.10 27.31
CA GLN A 46 -0.83 -7.03 26.38
C GLN A 46 -0.40 -5.67 26.94
N LEU A 47 -0.63 -5.41 28.22
CA LEU A 47 -0.25 -4.14 28.85
C LEU A 47 1.26 -3.90 28.79
N LEU A 48 2.07 -4.93 29.10
CA LEU A 48 3.52 -4.84 29.05
C LEU A 48 4.01 -4.53 27.63
N VAL A 49 3.62 -5.36 26.66
CA VAL A 49 4.09 -5.22 25.27
C VAL A 49 3.60 -3.91 24.65
N SER A 50 2.35 -3.51 24.93
CA SER A 50 1.82 -2.21 24.49
C SER A 50 2.60 -1.03 25.07
N SER A 51 3.00 -1.10 26.34
CA SER A 51 3.78 -0.04 26.99
C SER A 51 5.20 0.06 26.43
N ILE A 52 5.84 -1.08 26.13
CA ILE A 52 7.14 -1.13 25.46
C ILE A 52 7.04 -0.49 24.08
N VAL A 53 6.11 -0.96 23.23
CA VAL A 53 5.96 -0.43 21.86
C VAL A 53 5.66 1.07 21.89
N LEU A 54 4.76 1.52 22.77
CA LEU A 54 4.43 2.94 22.91
C LEU A 54 5.64 3.79 23.36
N TYR A 55 6.50 3.26 24.24
CA TYR A 55 7.71 3.94 24.69
C TYR A 55 8.66 4.24 23.52
N PHE A 56 8.93 3.25 22.68
CA PHE A 56 9.80 3.41 21.51
C PHE A 56 9.14 4.30 20.44
N TRP A 57 7.84 4.14 20.19
CA TRP A 57 7.10 4.98 19.23
C TRP A 57 7.10 6.46 19.60
N LYS A 58 6.92 6.81 20.89
CA LYS A 58 7.00 8.20 21.36
C LYS A 58 8.38 8.84 21.15
N ARG A 59 9.43 8.03 21.05
CA ARG A 59 10.81 8.47 20.79
C ARG A 59 11.21 8.39 19.32
N LYS A 60 10.26 8.10 18.44
CA LYS A 60 10.48 7.88 17.00
C LYS A 60 11.54 6.79 16.72
N GLN A 61 11.67 5.83 17.64
CA GLN A 61 12.58 4.70 17.49
C GLN A 61 11.82 3.51 16.89
N ALA A 62 12.37 2.95 15.82
CA ALA A 62 11.87 1.72 15.23
C ALA A 62 12.20 0.53 16.16
N LEU A 63 11.23 -0.35 16.36
CA LEU A 63 11.40 -1.57 17.14
C LEU A 63 11.43 -2.77 16.19
N ASN A 64 12.32 -3.73 16.37
CA ASN A 64 12.26 -5.03 15.69
C ASN A 64 11.95 -6.14 16.71
N LEU A 65 11.76 -7.38 16.28
CA LEU A 65 11.41 -8.46 17.21
C LEU A 65 12.52 -8.75 18.22
N GLU A 66 13.79 -8.64 17.82
CA GLU A 66 14.96 -8.85 18.69
C GLU A 66 15.03 -7.80 19.82
N SER A 67 14.91 -6.51 19.46
CA SER A 67 14.85 -5.40 20.42
C SER A 67 13.57 -5.45 21.27
N LEU A 68 12.45 -5.96 20.74
CA LEU A 68 11.25 -6.22 21.54
C LEU A 68 11.51 -7.30 22.60
N ILE A 69 12.16 -8.40 22.25
CA ILE A 69 12.51 -9.46 23.21
C ILE A 69 13.45 -8.93 24.28
N ALA A 70 14.50 -8.19 23.88
CA ALA A 70 15.41 -7.53 24.81
C ALA A 70 14.67 -6.57 25.76
N ALA A 71 13.72 -5.79 25.22
CA ALA A 71 12.90 -4.87 26.01
C ALA A 71 11.82 -5.57 26.85
N ILE A 72 11.40 -6.81 26.54
CA ILE A 72 10.53 -7.60 27.41
C ILE A 72 11.34 -8.10 28.62
N ILE A 73 12.56 -8.57 28.40
CA ILE A 73 13.47 -9.04 29.46
C ILE A 73 13.87 -7.85 30.36
N ASN A 74 14.29 -6.75 29.73
CA ASN A 74 14.72 -5.51 30.41
C ASN A 74 13.89 -4.30 29.92
N PRO A 75 12.66 -4.12 30.44
CA PRO A 75 11.80 -2.99 30.09
C PRO A 75 12.42 -1.65 30.48
N PRO A 76 12.29 -0.61 29.64
CA PRO A 76 12.92 0.68 29.87
C PRO A 76 12.18 1.55 30.92
N PHE A 77 11.31 0.93 31.73
CA PHE A 77 10.51 1.55 32.78
C PHE A 77 10.34 0.57 33.95
N GLN A 78 10.23 1.11 35.17
CA GLN A 78 10.10 0.32 36.41
C GLN A 78 8.66 0.25 36.93
N LYS A 79 7.74 1.05 36.37
CA LYS A 79 6.34 1.15 36.78
C LYS A 79 5.42 1.10 35.56
N LEU A 80 4.26 0.47 35.73
CA LEU A 80 3.16 0.47 34.77
C LEU A 80 1.95 1.15 35.43
N GLY A 81 1.61 2.34 34.92
CA GLY A 81 0.66 3.22 35.61
C GLY A 81 1.20 3.62 36.99
N VAL A 82 0.44 3.33 38.05
CA VAL A 82 0.80 3.65 39.44
C VAL A 82 1.55 2.51 40.15
N LEU A 83 1.52 1.29 39.60
CA LEU A 83 2.07 0.11 40.26
C LEU A 83 3.48 -0.25 39.76
N PRO A 84 4.34 -0.83 40.62
CA PRO A 84 5.62 -1.40 40.19
C PRO A 84 5.42 -2.50 39.16
N LEU A 85 6.29 -2.55 38.16
CA LEU A 85 6.23 -3.55 37.10
C LEU A 85 6.35 -4.97 37.66
N GLU A 86 7.21 -5.18 38.65
CA GLU A 86 7.42 -6.50 39.26
C GLU A 86 6.15 -7.05 39.93
N THR A 87 5.23 -6.17 40.34
CA THR A 87 3.93 -6.56 40.90
C THR A 87 2.93 -7.00 39.83
N ILE A 88 2.90 -6.31 38.68
CA ILE A 88 1.96 -6.60 37.59
C ILE A 88 2.44 -7.78 36.75
N TYR A 89 3.74 -7.81 36.41
CA TYR A 89 4.33 -8.83 35.55
C TYR A 89 5.78 -9.15 35.97
N PRO A 90 5.96 -10.12 36.89
CA PRO A 90 7.25 -10.46 37.46
C PRO A 90 8.30 -10.91 36.43
N SER A 91 9.57 -10.80 36.81
CA SER A 91 10.75 -11.16 35.98
C SER A 91 10.68 -12.58 35.39
N ARG A 92 10.18 -13.55 36.16
CA ARG A 92 10.00 -14.93 35.68
C ARG A 92 9.00 -15.01 34.51
N LYS A 93 7.84 -14.34 34.64
CA LYS A 93 6.83 -14.30 33.57
C LYS A 93 7.32 -13.52 32.34
N ARG A 94 8.11 -12.46 32.55
CA ARG A 94 8.79 -11.75 31.45
C ARG A 94 9.71 -12.67 30.65
N MET A 95 10.49 -13.50 31.34
CA MET A 95 11.35 -14.47 30.67
C MET A 95 10.54 -15.52 29.90
N GLU A 96 9.45 -16.05 30.48
CA GLU A 96 8.55 -16.98 29.78
C GLU A 96 7.93 -16.37 28.51
N LEU A 97 7.52 -15.10 28.57
CA LEU A 97 7.02 -14.35 27.41
C LEU A 97 8.10 -14.14 26.35
N ALA A 98 9.30 -13.72 26.77
CA ALA A 98 10.45 -13.54 25.89
C ALA A 98 10.84 -14.86 25.18
N MET A 99 10.83 -15.98 25.91
CA MET A 99 11.08 -17.32 25.35
C MET A 99 10.01 -17.72 24.33
N SER A 100 8.75 -17.35 24.56
CA SER A 100 7.66 -17.61 23.62
C SER A 100 7.89 -16.87 22.28
N PHE A 101 8.32 -15.61 22.33
CA PHE A 101 8.73 -14.86 21.13
C PHE A 101 10.02 -15.39 20.50
N ASN A 102 11.00 -15.81 21.30
CA ASN A 102 12.25 -16.39 20.80
C ASN A 102 12.01 -17.71 20.07
N THR A 103 11.07 -18.53 20.54
CA THR A 103 10.67 -19.78 19.87
C THR A 103 10.14 -19.52 18.45
N ILE A 104 9.47 -18.39 18.24
CA ILE A 104 9.04 -17.97 16.90
C ILE A 104 10.25 -17.62 16.04
N LEU A 105 11.19 -16.81 16.56
CA LEU A 105 12.42 -16.41 15.84
C LEU A 105 13.28 -17.62 15.45
N ALA A 106 13.44 -18.58 16.37
CA ALA A 106 14.18 -19.82 16.14
C ALA A 106 13.44 -20.79 15.21
N GLY A 107 12.15 -20.55 14.95
CA GLY A 107 11.33 -21.35 14.06
C GLY A 107 11.79 -21.22 12.60
N PRO A 108 11.95 -22.33 11.86
CA PRO A 108 12.43 -22.30 10.47
C PRO A 108 11.54 -21.45 9.54
N GLY A 109 10.24 -21.32 9.85
CA GLY A 109 9.29 -20.50 9.09
C GLY A 109 9.44 -18.99 9.28
N PHE A 110 10.01 -18.50 10.40
CA PHE A 110 10.05 -17.08 10.70
C PHE A 110 11.16 -16.33 9.94
N SER A 111 12.24 -17.01 9.57
CA SER A 111 13.32 -16.45 8.73
C SER A 111 12.80 -15.84 7.42
N ALA A 112 11.70 -16.37 6.88
CA ALA A 112 11.02 -15.85 5.69
C ALA A 112 10.36 -14.48 5.89
N TRP A 113 10.06 -14.09 7.12
CA TRP A 113 9.41 -12.81 7.45
C TRP A 113 10.39 -11.64 7.60
N LEU A 114 11.63 -11.96 7.97
CA LEU A 114 12.73 -11.03 8.10
C LEU A 114 13.30 -10.61 6.74
N LYS A 115 13.21 -11.48 5.73
CA LYS A 115 13.67 -11.22 4.37
C LYS A 115 12.55 -10.67 3.48
N GLY A 116 12.91 -9.87 2.47
CA GLY A 116 11.99 -9.34 1.46
C GLY A 116 11.58 -7.89 1.66
N GLU A 117 10.75 -7.38 0.74
CA GLU A 117 10.33 -5.97 0.73
C GLU A 117 9.52 -5.59 1.99
N PRO A 118 9.68 -4.36 2.50
CA PRO A 118 8.88 -3.85 3.59
C PRO A 118 7.40 -3.72 3.17
N LEU A 119 6.49 -3.85 4.14
CA LEU A 119 5.05 -3.75 3.92
C LEU A 119 4.62 -2.28 3.77
N ASP A 120 4.94 -1.69 2.61
CA ASP A 120 4.54 -0.34 2.24
C ASP A 120 3.40 -0.39 1.21
N ILE A 121 2.21 0.04 1.65
CA ILE A 121 0.99 0.04 0.85
C ILE A 121 1.11 0.94 -0.38
N GLY A 122 1.85 2.06 -0.30
CA GLY A 122 2.06 2.96 -1.43
C GLY A 122 2.83 2.27 -2.56
N LYS A 123 3.98 1.66 -2.21
CA LYS A 123 4.85 0.91 -3.14
C LYS A 123 4.21 -0.36 -3.69
N MET A 124 3.28 -0.94 -2.95
CA MET A 124 2.49 -2.08 -3.40
C MET A 124 1.46 -1.66 -4.46
N LEU A 125 0.76 -0.54 -4.24
CA LEU A 125 -0.27 -0.06 -5.16
C LEU A 125 0.30 0.57 -6.44
N TYR A 126 1.48 1.19 -6.37
CA TYR A 126 2.08 1.92 -7.49
C TYR A 126 3.55 1.57 -7.69
N SER A 127 4.00 1.56 -8.95
CA SER A 127 5.43 1.49 -9.27
C SER A 127 6.14 2.81 -8.95
N PRO A 128 7.48 2.84 -8.86
CA PRO A 128 8.24 4.09 -8.74
C PRO A 128 7.90 5.09 -9.86
N GLU A 129 7.55 4.58 -11.05
CA GLU A 129 7.09 5.37 -12.20
C GLU A 129 5.60 5.76 -12.12
N GLY A 130 4.93 5.49 -10.99
CA GLY A 130 3.52 5.80 -10.76
C GLY A 130 2.52 4.84 -11.42
N ARG A 131 2.95 3.76 -12.07
CA ARG A 131 2.01 2.83 -12.72
C ARG A 131 1.24 2.02 -11.68
N PRO A 132 -0.09 1.88 -11.80
CA PRO A 132 -0.86 1.04 -10.88
C PRO A 132 -0.42 -0.42 -11.00
N ARG A 133 -0.32 -1.10 -9.86
CA ARG A 133 0.11 -2.50 -9.75
C ARG A 133 -1.02 -3.37 -9.19
N ILE A 134 -0.98 -4.65 -9.53
CA ILE A 134 -1.79 -5.69 -8.88
C ILE A 134 -0.87 -6.43 -7.91
N SER A 135 -1.00 -6.15 -6.62
CA SER A 135 -0.29 -6.90 -5.57
C SER A 135 -1.09 -8.12 -5.16
N ILE A 136 -0.49 -9.31 -5.28
CA ILE A 136 -1.10 -10.56 -4.86
C ILE A 136 -0.33 -11.09 -3.65
N PHE A 137 -1.03 -11.21 -2.51
CA PHE A 137 -0.47 -11.77 -1.28
C PHE A 137 -0.91 -13.22 -1.14
N SER A 138 -0.01 -14.17 -1.41
CA SER A 138 -0.28 -15.59 -1.19
C SER A 138 0.04 -15.96 0.25
N ILE A 139 -0.99 -16.31 1.02
CA ILE A 139 -0.88 -16.72 2.43
C ILE A 139 -1.14 -18.23 2.63
N ALA A 140 -1.23 -19.00 1.55
CA ALA A 140 -1.60 -20.42 1.60
C ALA A 140 -0.58 -21.32 2.31
N HIS A 141 0.69 -20.91 2.33
CA HIS A 141 1.79 -21.65 2.96
C HIS A 141 1.94 -21.36 4.46
N LEU A 142 1.19 -20.38 4.98
CA LEU A 142 1.28 -19.93 6.36
C LEU A 142 0.32 -20.72 7.27
N SER A 143 0.76 -20.98 8.49
CA SER A 143 -0.09 -21.53 9.56
C SER A 143 -1.23 -20.57 9.92
N GLN A 144 -2.26 -21.04 10.64
CA GLN A 144 -3.39 -20.18 11.00
C GLN A 144 -2.98 -18.95 11.84
N PRO A 145 -2.11 -19.05 12.87
CA PRO A 145 -1.62 -17.88 13.61
C PRO A 145 -0.84 -16.90 12.73
N GLU A 146 0.04 -17.40 11.86
CA GLU A 146 0.82 -16.59 10.91
C GLU A 146 -0.08 -15.85 9.91
N ARG A 147 -1.10 -16.53 9.37
CA ARG A 147 -2.10 -15.91 8.50
C ARG A 147 -2.86 -14.78 9.21
N MET A 148 -3.32 -15.03 10.44
CA MET A 148 -4.01 -14.02 11.26
C MET A 148 -3.12 -12.80 11.52
N PHE A 149 -1.85 -13.04 11.86
CA PHE A 149 -0.86 -11.99 12.06
C PHE A 149 -0.64 -11.17 10.78
N PHE A 150 -0.42 -11.85 9.64
CA PHE A 150 -0.24 -11.21 8.33
C PHE A 150 -1.41 -10.28 8.00
N VAL A 151 -2.63 -10.83 8.02
CA VAL A 151 -3.85 -10.11 7.65
C VAL A 151 -4.06 -8.91 8.57
N THR A 152 -3.90 -9.09 9.89
CA THR A 152 -4.02 -7.98 10.85
C THR A 152 -3.02 -6.86 10.53
N THR A 153 -1.76 -7.21 10.28
CA THR A 153 -0.70 -6.25 9.96
C THR A 153 -1.00 -5.51 8.66
N LEU A 154 -1.43 -6.23 7.62
CA LEU A 154 -1.81 -5.66 6.32
C LEU A 154 -2.97 -4.67 6.46
N LEU A 155 -4.04 -5.03 7.16
CA LEU A 155 -5.21 -4.16 7.34
C LEU A 155 -4.86 -2.88 8.11
N ASN A 156 -4.00 -2.98 9.12
CA ASN A 156 -3.53 -1.82 9.89
C ASN A 156 -2.63 -0.90 9.08
N ARG A 157 -1.66 -1.45 8.33
CA ARG A 157 -0.82 -0.66 7.44
C ARG A 157 -1.66 0.01 6.35
N PHE A 158 -2.67 -0.68 5.83
CA PHE A 158 -3.63 -0.12 4.88
C PHE A 158 -4.45 1.01 5.49
N LEU A 159 -4.94 0.87 6.72
CA LEU A 159 -5.62 1.96 7.44
C LEU A 159 -4.73 3.18 7.67
N GLY A 160 -3.48 2.97 8.10
CA GLY A 160 -2.52 4.05 8.29
C GLY A 160 -2.22 4.78 6.98
N TRP A 161 -2.04 4.03 5.89
CA TRP A 161 -1.91 4.62 4.56
C TRP A 161 -3.16 5.39 4.13
N LEU A 162 -4.35 4.83 4.34
CA LEU A 162 -5.64 5.42 3.96
C LEU A 162 -5.86 6.80 4.61
N ARG A 163 -5.52 6.95 5.89
CA ARG A 163 -5.68 8.22 6.63
C ARG A 163 -4.77 9.35 6.13
N ARG A 164 -3.68 9.02 5.43
CA ARG A 164 -2.79 10.00 4.79
C ARG A 164 -3.28 10.45 3.42
N GLN A 165 -4.27 9.76 2.85
CA GLN A 165 -4.78 10.08 1.54
C GLN A 165 -5.76 11.26 1.62
N PRO A 166 -5.76 12.19 0.65
CA PRO A 166 -6.81 13.20 0.55
C PRO A 166 -8.16 12.51 0.28
N GLY A 167 -9.29 13.11 0.66
CA GLY A 167 -10.61 12.56 0.30
C GLY A 167 -10.79 12.43 -1.23
N SER A 168 -11.52 11.40 -1.69
CA SER A 168 -11.81 11.24 -3.12
C SER A 168 -13.17 10.62 -3.37
N SER A 169 -13.86 11.14 -4.39
CA SER A 169 -15.08 10.56 -4.94
C SER A 169 -14.83 9.49 -6.01
N SER A 170 -13.57 9.29 -6.44
CA SER A 170 -13.17 8.28 -7.42
C SER A 170 -12.47 7.11 -6.74
N LEU A 171 -12.64 5.91 -7.31
CA LEU A 171 -11.94 4.72 -6.86
C LEU A 171 -10.44 4.84 -7.17
N ARG A 172 -9.60 4.72 -6.13
CA ARG A 172 -8.13 4.70 -6.21
C ARG A 172 -7.58 3.29 -6.16
N CYS A 173 -8.09 2.45 -5.26
CA CYS A 173 -7.60 1.09 -5.08
C CYS A 173 -8.71 0.15 -4.60
N LEU A 174 -8.46 -1.15 -4.77
CA LEU A 174 -9.31 -2.22 -4.27
C LEU A 174 -8.50 -3.12 -3.35
N LEU A 175 -9.01 -3.34 -2.14
CA LEU A 175 -8.56 -4.40 -1.26
C LEU A 175 -9.49 -5.60 -1.46
N TYR A 176 -8.99 -6.65 -2.10
CA TYR A 176 -9.70 -7.91 -2.29
C TYR A 176 -9.20 -8.95 -1.28
N MET A 177 -10.12 -9.54 -0.52
CA MET A 177 -9.82 -10.65 0.38
C MET A 177 -10.59 -11.88 -0.06
N ASP A 178 -9.84 -12.91 -0.45
CA ASP A 178 -10.41 -14.21 -0.76
C ASP A 178 -10.62 -15.00 0.52
N GLU A 179 -11.86 -15.40 0.79
CA GLU A 179 -12.30 -16.09 2.01
C GLU A 179 -12.06 -15.32 3.31
N ILE A 180 -13.10 -14.60 3.75
CA ILE A 180 -13.08 -13.83 5.01
C ILE A 180 -13.43 -14.68 6.25
N ALA A 181 -13.94 -15.90 6.09
CA ALA A 181 -14.29 -16.75 7.23
C ALA A 181 -13.10 -16.95 8.18
N GLY A 182 -13.35 -16.87 9.49
CA GLY A 182 -12.33 -16.93 10.53
C GLY A 182 -11.61 -15.61 10.85
N TYR A 183 -11.57 -14.65 9.92
CA TYR A 183 -11.03 -13.30 10.17
C TYR A 183 -12.11 -12.30 10.60
N PHE A 184 -13.37 -12.60 10.28
CA PHE A 184 -14.50 -11.73 10.61
C PHE A 184 -15.71 -12.48 11.22
N PRO A 185 -15.50 -13.27 12.29
CA PRO A 185 -16.55 -14.09 12.91
C PRO A 185 -17.59 -13.23 13.65
N PRO A 186 -18.84 -13.70 13.82
CA PRO A 186 -19.91 -12.95 14.46
C PRO A 186 -19.68 -12.74 15.97
N THR A 187 -19.25 -13.78 16.69
CA THR A 187 -19.13 -13.78 18.16
C THR A 187 -17.72 -13.48 18.64
N ALA A 188 -16.70 -14.06 18.01
CA ALA A 188 -15.31 -13.85 18.38
C ALA A 188 -14.79 -12.47 17.93
N ALA A 189 -13.75 -11.99 18.62
CA ALA A 189 -13.07 -10.73 18.33
C ALA A 189 -11.59 -10.97 17.98
N PRO A 190 -11.28 -11.62 16.84
CA PRO A 190 -9.90 -11.77 16.40
C PRO A 190 -9.28 -10.39 16.09
N PRO A 191 -7.94 -10.27 16.12
CA PRO A 191 -7.26 -8.99 15.96
C PRO A 191 -7.52 -8.31 14.60
N SER A 192 -7.86 -9.08 13.57
CA SER A 192 -8.24 -8.59 12.23
C SER A 192 -9.64 -7.97 12.14
N LYS A 193 -10.55 -8.26 13.09
CA LYS A 193 -11.96 -7.83 13.02
C LYS A 193 -12.13 -6.32 13.14
N LYS A 194 -11.48 -5.70 14.14
CA LYS A 194 -11.56 -4.24 14.37
C LYS A 194 -11.03 -3.42 13.19
N PRO A 195 -9.83 -3.67 12.64
CA PRO A 195 -9.36 -2.91 11.49
C PRO A 195 -10.21 -3.15 10.24
N MET A 196 -10.73 -4.37 10.03
CA MET A 196 -11.67 -4.65 8.94
C MET A 196 -12.97 -3.82 9.05
N LEU A 197 -13.56 -3.72 10.26
CA LEU A 197 -14.74 -2.88 10.50
C LEU A 197 -14.49 -1.40 10.20
N LEU A 198 -13.32 -0.88 10.60
CA LEU A 198 -12.94 0.51 10.32
C LEU A 198 -12.80 0.76 8.83
N LEU A 199 -12.16 -0.17 8.11
CA LEU A 199 -12.05 -0.11 6.65
C LEU A 199 -13.44 -0.09 6.00
N LEU A 200 -14.32 -1.03 6.35
CA LEU A 200 -15.68 -1.09 5.79
C LEU A 200 -16.49 0.19 6.01
N ARG A 201 -16.26 0.90 7.13
CA ARG A 201 -16.96 2.16 7.45
C ARG A 201 -16.35 3.39 6.77
N GLN A 202 -15.02 3.47 6.69
CA GLN A 202 -14.32 4.73 6.38
C GLN A 202 -13.66 4.74 4.99
N ALA A 203 -13.30 3.57 4.42
CA ALA A 203 -12.51 3.47 3.18
C ALA A 203 -13.12 4.23 1.99
N ARG A 204 -14.46 4.27 1.91
CA ARG A 204 -15.20 4.95 0.85
C ARG A 204 -14.86 6.44 0.74
N ALA A 205 -14.70 7.15 1.87
CA ALA A 205 -14.40 8.59 1.87
C ALA A 205 -13.04 8.91 1.23
N TYR A 206 -12.13 7.94 1.29
CA TYR A 206 -10.79 7.99 0.72
C TYR A 206 -10.70 7.23 -0.60
N GLY A 207 -11.82 6.91 -1.26
CA GLY A 207 -11.81 6.25 -2.57
C GLY A 207 -11.17 4.86 -2.58
N ALA A 208 -11.10 4.16 -1.43
CA ALA A 208 -10.69 2.77 -1.37
C ALA A 208 -11.93 1.87 -1.32
N GLY A 209 -12.00 0.88 -2.22
CA GLY A 209 -13.06 -0.13 -2.22
C GLY A 209 -12.59 -1.42 -1.56
N ILE A 210 -13.49 -2.09 -0.86
CA ILE A 210 -13.22 -3.36 -0.18
C ILE A 210 -14.13 -4.41 -0.80
N ILE A 211 -13.53 -5.50 -1.25
CA ILE A 211 -14.24 -6.64 -1.81
C ILE A 211 -13.90 -7.86 -0.97
N LEU A 212 -14.93 -8.50 -0.44
CA LEU A 212 -14.81 -9.65 0.45
C LEU A 212 -15.54 -10.82 -0.21
N SER A 213 -14.91 -11.99 -0.25
CA SER A 213 -15.56 -13.24 -0.65
C SER A 213 -15.69 -14.18 0.54
N THR A 214 -16.71 -15.03 0.53
CA THR A 214 -16.90 -16.10 1.51
C THR A 214 -17.65 -17.25 0.85
N GLN A 215 -17.31 -18.48 1.23
CA GLN A 215 -18.16 -19.64 0.95
C GLN A 215 -19.20 -19.87 2.04
N ASN A 216 -18.93 -19.40 3.27
CA ASN A 216 -19.75 -19.63 4.45
C ASN A 216 -20.35 -18.30 4.95
N PRO A 217 -21.51 -17.85 4.42
CA PRO A 217 -22.15 -16.61 4.85
C PRO A 217 -22.57 -16.66 6.32
N VAL A 218 -22.71 -17.86 6.90
CA VAL A 218 -23.03 -18.07 8.32
C VAL A 218 -21.92 -17.57 9.24
N ASP A 219 -20.67 -17.63 8.83
CA ASP A 219 -19.56 -17.34 9.74
C ASP A 219 -19.14 -15.86 9.73
N LEU A 220 -20.01 -14.97 9.26
CA LEU A 220 -19.74 -13.53 9.17
C LEU A 220 -20.54 -12.69 10.17
N ASP A 221 -19.87 -11.67 10.72
CA ASP A 221 -20.50 -10.65 11.56
C ASP A 221 -21.47 -9.78 10.76
N TYR A 222 -22.77 -9.92 11.05
CA TYR A 222 -23.84 -9.20 10.38
C TYR A 222 -23.74 -7.67 10.53
N LYS A 223 -23.13 -7.16 11.62
CA LYS A 223 -22.95 -5.71 11.82
C LYS A 223 -21.96 -5.10 10.85
N GLY A 224 -21.00 -5.90 10.36
CA GLY A 224 -20.08 -5.47 9.32
C GLY A 224 -20.75 -5.48 7.95
N LEU A 225 -21.59 -6.50 7.69
CA LEU A 225 -22.29 -6.70 6.41
C LEU A 225 -23.22 -5.54 6.04
N SER A 226 -23.81 -4.85 7.02
CA SER A 226 -24.67 -3.68 6.75
C SER A 226 -23.96 -2.50 6.07
N ASN A 227 -22.62 -2.45 6.12
CA ASN A 227 -21.82 -1.43 5.43
C ASN A 227 -21.53 -1.81 3.96
N ILE A 228 -21.92 -3.02 3.54
CA ILE A 228 -21.70 -3.51 2.18
C ILE A 228 -22.83 -3.03 1.27
N GLY A 229 -22.50 -2.08 0.39
CA GLY A 229 -23.46 -1.49 -0.55
C GLY A 229 -23.70 -2.30 -1.82
N THR A 230 -22.87 -3.30 -2.13
CA THR A 230 -23.00 -4.13 -3.34
C THR A 230 -22.70 -5.60 -3.04
N TRP A 231 -23.61 -6.48 -3.46
CA TRP A 231 -23.63 -7.90 -3.17
C TRP A 231 -23.64 -8.71 -4.46
N PHE A 232 -22.76 -9.70 -4.53
CA PHE A 232 -22.71 -10.69 -5.59
C PHE A 232 -23.02 -12.05 -4.99
N ILE A 233 -24.20 -12.58 -5.31
CA ILE A 233 -24.73 -13.79 -4.66
C ILE A 233 -24.72 -14.92 -5.66
N GLY A 234 -23.92 -15.94 -5.37
CA GLY A 234 -23.93 -17.19 -6.13
C GLY A 234 -25.12 -18.08 -5.76
N ARG A 235 -25.06 -19.33 -6.20
CA ARG A 235 -26.07 -20.33 -5.84
C ARG A 235 -25.96 -20.69 -4.34
N LEU A 236 -27.05 -20.56 -3.60
CA LEU A 236 -27.16 -20.99 -2.20
C LEU A 236 -28.16 -22.14 -2.08
N GLN A 237 -27.71 -23.27 -1.52
CA GLN A 237 -28.53 -24.49 -1.43
C GLN A 237 -29.31 -24.59 -0.12
N THR A 238 -28.72 -24.15 1.00
CA THR A 238 -29.34 -24.32 2.32
C THR A 238 -30.24 -23.15 2.67
N ARG A 239 -31.32 -23.41 3.43
CA ARG A 239 -32.23 -22.34 3.92
C ARG A 239 -31.50 -21.38 4.86
N GLN A 240 -30.62 -21.90 5.71
CA GLN A 240 -29.88 -21.10 6.68
C GLN A 240 -28.97 -20.06 6.01
N ASP A 241 -28.26 -20.45 4.95
CA ASP A 241 -27.42 -19.52 4.16
C ASP A 241 -28.27 -18.46 3.47
N GLN A 242 -29.41 -18.87 2.90
CA GLN A 242 -30.35 -17.97 2.26
C GLN A 242 -30.88 -16.93 3.25
N ASP A 243 -31.32 -17.36 4.44
CA ASP A 243 -31.87 -16.46 5.46
C ASP A 243 -30.85 -15.42 5.93
N LYS A 244 -29.60 -15.84 6.15
CA LYS A 244 -28.53 -14.91 6.53
C LYS A 244 -28.19 -13.90 5.45
N VAL A 245 -28.11 -14.32 4.19
CA VAL A 245 -27.85 -13.41 3.08
C VAL A 245 -29.04 -12.46 2.91
N LEU A 246 -30.27 -12.95 2.99
CA LEU A 246 -31.48 -12.13 2.90
C LEU A 246 -31.58 -11.09 4.01
N ASP A 247 -31.21 -11.43 5.24
CA ASP A 247 -31.14 -10.48 6.36
C ASP A 247 -30.09 -9.39 6.13
N GLY A 248 -28.92 -9.74 5.58
CA GLY A 248 -27.92 -8.76 5.15
C GLY A 248 -28.43 -7.82 4.06
N LEU A 249 -29.19 -8.36 3.09
CA LEU A 249 -29.72 -7.60 1.96
C LEU A 249 -30.82 -6.61 2.31
N LYS A 250 -31.54 -6.79 3.43
CA LYS A 250 -32.55 -5.83 3.90
C LYS A 250 -31.99 -4.42 4.07
N SER A 251 -30.68 -4.31 4.35
CA SER A 251 -29.97 -3.02 4.45
C SER A 251 -29.53 -2.43 3.10
N ALA A 252 -29.54 -3.22 2.01
CA ALA A 252 -28.95 -2.89 0.72
C ALA A 252 -29.99 -2.51 -0.35
N GLY A 253 -30.84 -1.51 -0.08
CA GLY A 253 -31.72 -0.85 -1.06
C GLY A 253 -33.22 -0.91 -0.73
N LYS A 254 -34.07 -0.79 -1.77
CA LYS A 254 -35.55 -0.85 -1.71
C LYS A 254 -36.08 -2.22 -1.20
N PRO A 255 -37.36 -2.28 -0.72
CA PRO A 255 -37.98 -3.47 -0.14
C PRO A 255 -37.86 -4.70 -1.04
N LEU A 256 -37.58 -5.85 -0.44
CA LEU A 256 -37.29 -7.12 -1.13
C LEU A 256 -38.54 -7.98 -1.23
N ASP A 257 -38.83 -8.49 -2.44
CA ASP A 257 -39.68 -9.66 -2.62
C ASP A 257 -38.86 -10.91 -2.25
N VAL A 258 -38.87 -11.24 -0.96
CA VAL A 258 -38.09 -12.33 -0.38
C VAL A 258 -38.44 -13.70 -1.00
N PRO A 259 -39.72 -14.07 -1.19
CA PRO A 259 -40.08 -15.33 -1.86
C PRO A 259 -39.53 -15.47 -3.28
N ALA A 260 -39.66 -14.45 -4.13
CA ALA A 260 -39.20 -14.52 -5.52
C ALA A 260 -37.67 -14.69 -5.61
N MET A 261 -36.93 -13.93 -4.80
CA MET A 261 -35.47 -13.97 -4.77
C MET A 261 -34.94 -15.31 -4.24
N ARG A 262 -35.60 -15.91 -3.25
CA ARG A 262 -35.23 -17.23 -2.73
C ARG A 262 -35.34 -18.31 -3.82
N LYS A 263 -36.39 -18.25 -4.64
CA LYS A 263 -36.58 -19.15 -5.79
C LYS A 263 -35.48 -18.95 -6.84
N GLU A 264 -35.13 -17.69 -7.13
CA GLU A 264 -34.09 -17.34 -8.10
C GLU A 264 -32.70 -17.81 -7.62
N MET A 265 -32.33 -17.56 -6.36
CA MET A 265 -31.05 -17.96 -5.75
C MET A 265 -30.83 -19.48 -5.73
N SER A 266 -31.90 -20.26 -5.53
CA SER A 266 -31.82 -21.72 -5.51
C SER A 266 -31.58 -22.31 -6.91
N GLY A 267 -32.10 -21.62 -7.94
CA GLY A 267 -32.04 -22.05 -9.35
C GLY A 267 -30.89 -21.48 -10.16
N LEU A 268 -30.00 -20.67 -9.57
CA LEU A 268 -28.90 -20.03 -10.31
C LEU A 268 -27.97 -21.09 -10.93
N PRO A 269 -27.74 -21.03 -12.27
CA PRO A 269 -26.79 -21.92 -12.91
C PRO A 269 -25.36 -21.56 -12.48
N GLY A 270 -24.44 -22.52 -12.59
CA GLY A 270 -23.04 -22.30 -12.26
C GLY A 270 -22.46 -21.07 -13.01
N ARG A 271 -21.60 -20.31 -12.33
CA ARG A 271 -20.97 -19.08 -12.84
C ARG A 271 -21.95 -17.93 -13.13
N THR A 272 -23.12 -17.98 -12.49
CA THR A 272 -24.12 -16.92 -12.57
C THR A 272 -24.31 -16.34 -11.17
N PHE A 273 -24.43 -15.02 -11.11
CA PHE A 273 -24.52 -14.26 -9.87
C PHE A 273 -25.71 -13.32 -9.90
N LEU A 274 -26.39 -13.24 -8.76
CA LEU A 274 -27.39 -12.21 -8.48
C LEU A 274 -26.68 -10.99 -7.86
N LEU A 275 -26.69 -9.89 -8.60
CA LEU A 275 -26.16 -8.60 -8.19
C LEU A 275 -27.26 -7.79 -7.51
N ARG A 276 -27.02 -7.39 -6.26
CA ARG A 276 -27.81 -6.37 -5.56
C ARG A 276 -26.90 -5.20 -5.20
N SER A 277 -27.35 -3.98 -5.44
CA SER A 277 -26.59 -2.78 -5.07
C SER A 277 -27.53 -1.67 -4.63
N VAL A 278 -27.06 -0.83 -3.70
CA VAL A 278 -27.73 0.42 -3.29
C VAL A 278 -27.87 1.42 -4.45
N HIS A 279 -27.11 1.24 -5.51
CA HIS A 279 -27.15 2.08 -6.72
C HIS A 279 -28.07 1.53 -7.81
N LEU A 280 -28.72 0.38 -7.59
CA LEU A 280 -29.62 -0.25 -8.55
C LEU A 280 -31.03 -0.32 -7.95
N ASP A 281 -32.04 -0.01 -8.75
CA ASP A 281 -33.44 -0.13 -8.30
C ASP A 281 -33.81 -1.59 -7.99
N ASN A 282 -33.41 -2.51 -8.87
CA ASN A 282 -33.69 -3.95 -8.78
C ASN A 282 -32.40 -4.78 -8.77
N HIS A 283 -32.48 -6.05 -8.37
CA HIS A 283 -31.38 -6.99 -8.58
C HIS A 283 -31.22 -7.35 -10.06
N VAL A 284 -29.98 -7.68 -10.44
CA VAL A 284 -29.60 -8.05 -11.80
C VAL A 284 -28.92 -9.40 -11.77
N VAL A 285 -29.33 -10.33 -12.64
CA VAL A 285 -28.60 -11.58 -12.82
C VAL A 285 -27.60 -11.39 -13.94
N PHE A 286 -26.34 -11.75 -13.69
CA PHE A 286 -25.30 -11.73 -14.70
C PHE A 286 -24.46 -13.00 -14.63
N LYS A 287 -23.90 -13.36 -15.78
CA LYS A 287 -23.00 -14.51 -15.93
C LYS A 287 -21.57 -14.00 -16.01
N THR A 288 -20.61 -14.77 -15.48
CA THR A 288 -19.19 -14.46 -15.70
C THR A 288 -18.90 -14.45 -17.19
N ARG A 289 -17.99 -13.55 -17.61
CA ARG A 289 -17.34 -13.65 -18.92
C ARG A 289 -16.42 -14.89 -18.93
N TRP A 290 -15.61 -14.99 -19.98
CA TRP A 290 -14.49 -15.93 -20.03
C TRP A 290 -13.54 -15.63 -18.87
N VAL A 291 -13.30 -16.62 -18.02
CA VAL A 291 -12.27 -16.54 -16.99
C VAL A 291 -10.95 -16.94 -17.64
N MET A 292 -9.90 -16.13 -17.54
CA MET A 292 -8.53 -16.53 -17.92
C MET A 292 -7.95 -17.54 -16.92
N SER A 293 -8.72 -18.57 -16.58
CA SER A 293 -8.33 -19.63 -15.67
C SER A 293 -8.45 -20.95 -16.39
N TYR A 294 -7.32 -21.64 -16.54
CA TYR A 294 -7.26 -23.00 -17.08
C TYR A 294 -7.79 -24.06 -16.11
N LEU A 295 -8.42 -23.66 -14.99
CA LEU A 295 -9.02 -24.53 -13.97
C LEU A 295 -8.08 -25.67 -13.51
N ARG A 296 -6.77 -25.39 -13.40
CA ARG A 296 -5.76 -26.39 -12.99
C ARG A 296 -5.71 -26.66 -11.48
N GLY A 297 -6.61 -26.06 -10.70
CA GLY A 297 -6.57 -26.11 -9.24
C GLY A 297 -5.63 -25.05 -8.64
N PRO A 298 -5.28 -25.17 -7.34
CA PRO A 298 -4.42 -24.20 -6.65
C PRO A 298 -2.99 -24.23 -7.21
N LEU A 299 -2.38 -23.05 -7.33
CA LEU A 299 -0.97 -22.93 -7.75
C LEU A 299 -0.05 -23.43 -6.64
N THR A 300 0.92 -24.25 -7.00
CA THR A 300 1.98 -24.68 -6.07
C THR A 300 3.01 -23.57 -5.86
N LEU A 301 3.84 -23.67 -4.80
CA LEU A 301 4.94 -22.73 -4.58
C LEU A 301 5.94 -22.72 -5.75
N GLU A 302 6.14 -23.86 -6.41
CA GLU A 302 7.00 -23.95 -7.60
C GLU A 302 6.41 -23.22 -8.81
N ASP A 303 5.10 -23.34 -9.02
CA ASP A 303 4.39 -22.59 -10.06
C ASP A 303 4.53 -21.08 -9.84
N ILE A 304 4.36 -20.63 -8.60
CA ILE A 304 4.53 -19.22 -8.22
C ILE A 304 5.96 -18.77 -8.50
N ARG A 305 6.98 -19.54 -8.08
CA ARG A 305 8.39 -19.23 -8.35
C ARG A 305 8.67 -19.13 -9.84
N ARG A 306 8.13 -20.03 -10.65
CA ARG A 306 8.31 -20.04 -12.10
C ARG A 306 7.66 -18.83 -12.77
N LEU A 307 6.49 -18.40 -12.29
CA LEU A 307 5.81 -17.18 -12.75
C LEU A 307 6.60 -15.93 -12.37
N CYS A 308 7.10 -15.84 -11.13
CA CYS A 308 7.89 -14.70 -10.67
C CYS A 308 9.22 -14.55 -11.41
N LYS A 309 9.89 -15.66 -11.79
CA LYS A 309 11.14 -15.63 -12.59
C LYS A 309 10.96 -15.01 -13.99
N LYS A 310 9.75 -15.03 -14.54
CA LYS A 310 9.44 -14.46 -15.87
C LYS A 310 9.01 -12.99 -15.82
N SER A 311 8.80 -12.43 -14.62
CA SER A 311 8.40 -11.03 -14.47
C SER A 311 9.65 -10.15 -14.36
N PRO A 312 9.85 -9.13 -15.22
CA PRO A 312 10.95 -8.20 -15.12
C PRO A 312 10.64 -7.16 -14.04
N VAL A 313 10.58 -7.60 -12.79
CA VAL A 313 10.70 -6.69 -11.66
C VAL A 313 12.15 -6.86 -11.19
N PRO A 314 13.02 -5.87 -11.42
CA PRO A 314 14.33 -5.91 -10.80
C PRO A 314 14.07 -6.01 -9.30
N PRO A 315 14.58 -7.03 -8.59
CA PRO A 315 14.54 -6.99 -7.14
C PRO A 315 15.20 -5.68 -6.74
N GLY A 316 14.44 -4.80 -6.08
CA GLY A 316 15.00 -3.60 -5.48
C GLY A 316 16.21 -4.07 -4.68
N LYS A 317 17.40 -3.65 -5.09
CA LYS A 317 18.62 -3.91 -4.34
C LYS A 317 18.37 -3.30 -2.97
N ALA A 318 17.98 -4.14 -2.01
CA ALA A 318 18.30 -3.88 -0.62
C ALA A 318 19.78 -3.53 -0.65
N THR A 319 20.10 -2.30 -0.28
CA THR A 319 21.45 -1.84 -0.07
C THR A 319 22.02 -2.62 1.11
N ASP A 320 22.39 -3.88 0.86
CA ASP A 320 23.52 -4.52 1.52
C ASP A 320 24.76 -3.77 1.04
N LYS A 321 25.01 -2.63 1.68
CA LYS A 321 26.33 -2.02 1.75
C LYS A 321 26.78 -2.03 3.20
N SER A 322 26.88 -3.23 3.75
CA SER A 322 27.78 -3.49 4.87
C SER A 322 28.19 -4.94 4.76
N GLU A 323 29.22 -5.19 3.95
CA GLU A 323 30.35 -6.05 4.31
C GLU A 323 31.14 -6.41 3.05
N LYS A 324 32.47 -6.25 3.19
CA LYS A 324 33.54 -6.67 2.28
C LYS A 324 33.82 -5.75 1.10
N GLU A 325 34.66 -4.77 1.37
CA GLU A 325 35.89 -4.55 0.62
C GLU A 325 36.88 -3.79 1.50
N ALA A 326 37.51 -4.50 2.43
CA ALA A 326 38.79 -4.09 2.98
C ALA A 326 39.86 -4.35 1.90
N VAL A 327 39.91 -3.47 0.89
CA VAL A 327 41.08 -3.38 0.03
C VAL A 327 42.12 -2.63 0.84
N PHE A 328 43.03 -3.37 1.46
CA PHE A 328 44.28 -2.85 2.00
C PHE A 328 45.07 -2.24 0.83
N LEU A 329 44.87 -0.94 0.59
CA LEU A 329 45.84 -0.13 -0.15
C LEU A 329 47.09 -0.03 0.71
N LYS A 330 48.09 -0.86 0.41
CA LYS A 330 49.48 -0.60 0.80
C LYS A 330 49.84 0.78 0.25
N SER A 331 49.94 1.77 1.14
CA SER A 331 50.67 3.00 0.86
C SER A 331 52.04 2.91 1.52
N PRO A 332 53.12 3.26 0.81
CA PRO A 332 54.48 3.19 1.31
C PRO A 332 54.79 4.40 2.21
N GLY A 333 55.50 4.12 3.31
CA GLY A 333 56.41 5.04 3.99
C GLY A 333 55.86 6.39 4.45
N SER A 334 55.43 6.47 5.70
CA SER A 334 55.55 7.69 6.51
C SER A 334 55.87 7.30 7.95
N GLU A 335 56.95 7.86 8.48
CA GLU A 335 57.62 7.57 9.75
C GLU A 335 56.73 7.65 11.02
N PRO A 336 57.18 7.08 12.16
CA PRO A 336 56.35 6.87 13.34
C PRO A 336 55.91 8.19 14.01
N GLY A 337 54.63 8.27 14.37
CA GLY A 337 54.04 9.40 15.09
C GLY A 337 54.65 9.64 16.48
N SER A 338 54.74 10.91 16.88
CA SER A 338 55.24 11.32 18.19
C SER A 338 54.24 11.02 19.32
N SER A 339 54.74 10.70 20.51
CA SER A 339 53.95 10.44 21.73
C SER A 339 53.31 11.69 22.36
N HIS A 340 53.43 12.87 21.75
CA HIS A 340 52.96 14.13 22.33
C HIS A 340 51.80 14.73 21.53
N ARG A 341 50.74 15.12 22.26
CA ARG A 341 49.59 15.86 21.73
C ARG A 341 50.08 17.17 21.10
N PRO A 342 49.73 17.48 19.84
CA PRO A 342 50.14 18.75 19.23
C PRO A 342 49.54 19.95 19.99
N ILE A 343 50.38 20.94 20.27
CA ILE A 343 49.99 22.16 20.97
C ILE A 343 49.24 23.04 19.97
N LEU A 344 47.92 23.17 20.15
CA LEU A 344 47.05 24.00 19.34
C LEU A 344 46.49 25.16 20.16
N SER A 345 46.04 26.21 19.48
CA SER A 345 45.31 27.31 20.11
C SER A 345 44.09 26.77 20.89
N SER A 346 43.84 27.30 22.08
CA SER A 346 42.68 26.96 22.92
C SER A 346 41.32 27.21 22.25
N ARG A 347 41.30 27.95 21.13
CA ARG A 347 40.11 28.20 20.31
C ARG A 347 39.79 27.08 19.31
N ILE A 348 40.71 26.15 19.07
CA ILE A 348 40.46 24.97 18.24
C ILE A 348 39.93 23.85 19.14
N ARG A 349 38.62 23.58 19.06
CA ARG A 349 37.99 22.47 19.78
C ARG A 349 38.42 21.15 19.14
N GLN A 350 38.89 20.24 19.99
CA GLN A 350 39.35 18.91 19.62
C GLN A 350 38.38 17.87 20.19
N PHE A 351 38.09 16.86 19.40
CA PHE A 351 37.21 15.76 19.75
C PHE A 351 37.86 14.42 19.36
N PHE A 352 37.38 13.34 19.96
CA PHE A 352 37.96 12.01 19.80
C PHE A 352 36.86 11.02 19.44
N LEU A 353 37.04 10.32 18.31
CA LEU A 353 36.16 9.26 17.84
C LEU A 353 36.88 7.93 18.03
N VAL A 354 36.41 7.13 18.97
CA VAL A 354 37.05 5.89 19.40
C VAL A 354 36.02 4.76 19.31
N PRO A 355 36.29 3.67 18.59
CA PRO A 355 35.37 2.54 18.55
C PRO A 355 35.32 1.86 19.93
N PRO A 356 34.20 1.20 20.29
CA PRO A 356 34.05 0.50 21.56
C PRO A 356 34.79 -0.84 21.53
N VAL A 357 36.13 -0.79 21.42
CA VAL A 357 37.02 -1.95 21.38
C VAL A 357 38.10 -1.75 22.42
N ASP A 358 38.35 -2.75 23.25
CA ASP A 358 39.47 -2.75 24.20
C ASP A 358 40.78 -2.97 23.42
N ALA A 359 41.51 -1.88 23.16
CA ALA A 359 42.83 -1.91 22.54
C ALA A 359 43.88 -1.35 23.51
N GLU A 360 45.04 -2.01 23.61
CA GLU A 360 46.15 -1.55 24.45
C GLU A 360 46.72 -0.21 23.98
N ARG A 361 46.56 0.10 22.68
CA ARG A 361 47.07 1.31 22.04
C ARG A 361 46.17 1.78 20.91
N PHE A 362 45.86 3.07 20.92
CA PHE A 362 45.10 3.73 19.85
C PHE A 362 46.01 4.62 19.01
N MET A 363 46.00 4.42 17.69
CA MET A 363 46.59 5.38 16.74
C MET A 363 45.52 6.34 16.25
N LEU A 364 45.65 7.61 16.60
CA LEU A 364 44.68 8.66 16.33
C LEU A 364 45.08 9.47 15.10
N ARG A 365 44.20 9.48 14.10
CA ARG A 365 44.39 10.22 12.84
C ARG A 365 43.60 11.53 12.86
N PRO A 366 44.20 12.66 12.45
CA PRO A 366 43.50 13.93 12.41
C PRO A 366 42.51 13.97 11.24
N CYS A 367 41.27 14.36 11.53
CA CYS A 367 40.21 14.57 10.56
C CYS A 367 39.53 15.92 10.82
N LEU A 368 39.13 16.58 9.75
CA LEU A 368 38.26 17.73 9.79
C LEU A 368 36.81 17.23 9.72
N TYR A 369 36.03 17.53 10.75
CA TYR A 369 34.61 17.23 10.78
C TYR A 369 33.83 18.54 10.66
N ALA A 370 32.96 18.64 9.67
CA ALA A 370 32.09 19.78 9.47
C ALA A 370 30.63 19.34 9.44
N TRP A 371 29.74 20.19 9.97
CA TRP A 371 28.31 19.98 9.84
C TRP A 371 27.56 21.31 9.81
N ALA A 372 26.41 21.31 9.15
CA ALA A 372 25.48 22.44 9.16
C ALA A 372 24.06 21.97 8.84
N ASN A 373 23.09 22.82 9.15
CA ASN A 373 21.72 22.63 8.74
C ASN A 373 21.44 23.54 7.53
N VAL A 374 20.94 22.98 6.44
CA VAL A 374 20.57 23.74 5.23
C VAL A 374 19.06 23.83 5.16
N ARG A 375 18.51 25.04 5.27
CA ARG A 375 17.09 25.30 5.15
C ARG A 375 16.74 25.66 3.70
N PHE A 376 15.64 25.10 3.19
CA PHE A 376 15.08 25.43 1.88
C PHE A 376 13.71 26.05 2.08
N VAL A 377 13.55 27.31 1.64
CA VAL A 377 12.33 28.08 1.82
C VAL A 377 11.79 28.58 0.47
N ASP A 378 10.52 28.30 0.20
CA ASP A 378 9.76 28.93 -0.89
C ASP A 378 8.32 29.17 -0.44
N SER A 379 8.01 30.43 -0.14
CA SER A 379 6.70 30.86 0.37
C SER A 379 5.56 30.67 -0.62
N ARG A 380 5.83 30.73 -1.94
CA ARG A 380 4.81 30.49 -2.96
C ARG A 380 4.41 29.03 -3.02
N ARG A 381 5.33 28.14 -2.65
CA ARG A 381 5.15 26.68 -2.67
C ARG A 381 4.86 26.08 -1.29
N GLY A 382 4.89 26.89 -0.23
CA GLY A 382 4.73 26.41 1.15
C GLY A 382 5.85 25.46 1.59
N ILE A 383 7.06 25.62 1.02
CA ILE A 383 8.20 24.77 1.33
C ILE A 383 9.01 25.44 2.44
N ASP A 384 9.23 24.70 3.52
CA ASP A 384 10.14 25.04 4.62
C ASP A 384 10.72 23.74 5.19
N ILE A 385 11.85 23.30 4.63
CA ILE A 385 12.48 22.02 4.95
C ILE A 385 13.91 22.29 5.41
N THR A 386 14.38 21.58 6.42
CA THR A 386 15.77 21.65 6.88
C THR A 386 16.42 20.29 6.70
N GLU A 387 17.54 20.26 5.97
CA GLU A 387 18.37 19.08 5.79
C GLU A 387 19.65 19.17 6.63
N HIS A 388 20.08 18.05 7.19
CA HIS A 388 21.32 17.93 7.93
C HIS A 388 22.44 17.48 7.00
N HIS A 389 23.52 18.26 6.93
CA HIS A 389 24.68 17.95 6.09
C HIS A 389 25.93 17.85 6.97
N SER A 390 26.67 16.76 6.83
CA SER A 390 27.95 16.53 7.52
C SER A 390 29.02 16.07 6.53
N ALA A 391 30.27 16.40 6.83
CA ALA A 391 31.43 16.00 6.06
C ALA A 391 32.59 15.64 6.99
N ARG A 392 33.25 14.53 6.68
CA ARG A 392 34.50 14.09 7.28
C ARG A 392 35.59 14.07 6.22
N LEU A 393 36.66 14.81 6.47
CA LEU A 393 37.83 14.87 5.62
C LEU A 393 39.07 14.49 6.42
N VAL A 394 39.79 13.47 5.97
CA VAL A 394 41.03 13.04 6.61
C VAL A 394 42.16 14.00 6.23
N LEU A 395 42.94 14.43 7.22
CA LEU A 395 44.02 15.37 7.02
C LEU A 395 45.32 14.59 6.75
N GLU A 396 45.74 14.53 5.48
CA GLU A 396 46.93 13.83 5.00
C GLU A 396 47.97 14.82 4.44
N GLY A 397 49.04 15.08 5.21
CA GLY A 397 50.08 16.03 4.78
C GLY A 397 49.52 17.43 4.50
N ASP A 398 50.19 18.19 3.63
CA ASP A 398 49.74 19.55 3.26
C ASP A 398 48.82 19.58 2.03
N ARG A 399 47.93 18.58 1.89
CA ARG A 399 46.92 18.58 0.81
C ARG A 399 45.83 19.62 1.10
N PRO A 400 45.34 20.35 0.07
CA PRO A 400 44.26 21.31 0.25
C PRO A 400 42.95 20.61 0.63
N VAL A 401 42.13 21.28 1.44
CA VAL A 401 40.83 20.77 1.89
C VAL A 401 39.79 20.91 0.78
N GLU A 402 39.32 19.80 0.24
CA GLU A 402 38.27 19.74 -0.79
C GLU A 402 37.03 19.00 -0.28
N TRP A 403 35.92 19.73 -0.11
CA TRP A 403 34.68 19.17 0.43
C TRP A 403 33.95 18.20 -0.52
N ALA A 404 34.17 18.30 -1.84
CA ALA A 404 33.47 17.48 -2.83
C ALA A 404 33.79 15.97 -2.74
N GLY A 405 34.98 15.63 -2.23
CA GLY A 405 35.42 14.24 -2.02
C GLY A 405 35.36 13.77 -0.56
N ALA A 406 34.77 14.57 0.34
CA ALA A 406 34.68 14.23 1.76
C ALA A 406 33.73 13.05 1.98
N GLY A 407 34.06 12.17 2.93
CA GLY A 407 33.15 11.11 3.36
C GLY A 407 32.02 11.70 4.20
N THR A 408 30.83 11.11 4.12
CA THR A 408 29.72 11.45 5.03
C THR A 408 29.85 10.63 6.32
N VAL A 409 29.64 11.26 7.47
CA VAL A 409 29.66 10.58 8.76
C VAL A 409 28.44 10.97 9.57
N ASP A 410 27.69 9.95 9.98
CA ASP A 410 26.46 10.06 10.76
C ASP A 410 26.78 9.86 12.24
N VAL A 411 27.61 10.76 12.78
CA VAL A 411 27.99 10.78 14.20
C VAL A 411 27.57 12.13 14.75
N GLU A 412 26.76 12.14 15.79
CA GLU A 412 26.39 13.40 16.44
C GLU A 412 27.60 13.95 17.23
N VAL A 413 27.68 15.27 17.34
CA VAL A 413 28.74 15.91 18.15
C VAL A 413 28.69 15.44 19.63
N GLN A 414 27.52 14.98 20.09
CA GLN A 414 27.33 14.44 21.45
C GLN A 414 28.03 13.10 21.66
N ASP A 415 28.22 12.32 20.60
CA ASP A 415 28.89 11.01 20.65
C ASP A 415 30.41 11.13 20.59
N LEU A 416 30.93 12.35 20.38
CA LEU A 416 32.36 12.62 20.34
C LEU A 416 32.91 12.90 21.74
N SER A 417 33.95 12.16 22.13
CA SER A 417 34.62 12.38 23.42
C SER A 417 35.44 13.68 23.38
N PRO A 418 35.42 14.51 24.46
CA PRO A 418 36.27 15.69 24.58
C PRO A 418 37.71 15.37 25.01
N SER A 419 37.98 14.14 25.46
CA SER A 419 39.30 13.69 25.94
C SER A 419 39.79 12.44 25.21
N PRO A 420 41.11 12.32 24.93
CA PRO A 420 41.69 11.12 24.32
C PRO A 420 41.66 9.93 25.28
N PRO A 421 41.61 8.69 24.76
CA PRO A 421 41.91 7.49 25.54
C PRO A 421 43.34 7.51 26.10
N SER A 422 43.53 6.82 27.22
CA SER A 422 44.86 6.48 27.76
C SER A 422 45.71 5.77 26.69
N ASN A 423 47.01 6.08 26.60
CA ASN A 423 47.96 5.47 25.65
C ASN A 423 47.72 5.76 24.15
N SER A 424 47.19 6.94 23.81
CA SER A 424 47.00 7.36 22.41
C SER A 424 48.30 7.86 21.74
N ILE A 425 48.58 7.42 20.50
CA ILE A 425 49.59 8.02 19.60
C ILE A 425 48.88 8.90 18.58
N PHE A 426 49.47 10.04 18.23
CA PHE A 426 48.90 10.99 17.28
C PHE A 426 49.68 11.00 15.96
N TYR A 427 48.96 10.91 14.83
CA TYR A 427 49.53 11.23 13.52
C TYR A 427 49.86 12.72 13.42
N PRO A 428 50.88 13.10 12.62
CA PRO A 428 51.24 14.50 12.44
C PRO A 428 50.07 15.31 11.85
N LEU A 429 49.86 16.50 12.41
CA LEU A 429 48.89 17.45 11.89
C LEU A 429 49.53 18.29 10.78
N PRO A 430 48.78 18.65 9.71
CA PRO A 430 49.30 19.56 8.69
C PRO A 430 49.78 20.90 9.26
N GLN A 431 50.82 21.49 8.67
CA GLN A 431 51.41 22.72 9.21
C GLN A 431 50.43 23.90 9.14
N GLU A 432 49.56 23.91 8.13
CA GLU A 432 48.53 24.93 7.95
C GLU A 432 47.59 25.00 9.16
N ILE A 433 47.11 23.85 9.65
CA ILE A 433 46.18 23.78 10.78
C ILE A 433 46.88 24.11 12.09
N THR A 434 48.14 23.70 12.23
CA THR A 434 48.96 23.97 13.41
C THR A 434 49.21 25.47 13.61
N ARG A 435 49.29 26.25 12.51
CA ARG A 435 49.50 27.71 12.53
C ARG A 435 48.21 28.52 12.72
N LEU A 436 47.04 27.90 12.59
CA LEU A 436 45.77 28.61 12.68
C LEU A 436 45.39 28.96 14.12
N SER A 437 44.86 30.16 14.30
CA SER A 437 44.26 30.58 15.57
C SER A 437 42.83 30.04 15.76
N SER A 438 42.15 29.64 14.68
CA SER A 438 40.82 29.02 14.71
C SER A 438 40.49 28.32 13.38
N LEU A 439 39.51 27.41 13.40
CA LEU A 439 38.97 26.76 12.19
C LEU A 439 37.91 27.62 11.45
N ALA A 440 37.86 28.93 11.70
CA ALA A 440 36.90 29.82 11.06
C ALA A 440 36.98 29.84 9.51
N PRO A 441 38.17 29.79 8.88
CA PRO A 441 38.26 29.71 7.41
C PRO A 441 37.62 28.44 6.84
N TYR A 442 37.84 27.29 7.47
CA TYR A 442 37.23 26.02 7.05
C TYR A 442 35.72 26.00 7.29
N ARG A 443 35.25 26.59 8.39
CA ARG A 443 33.82 26.78 8.66
C ARG A 443 33.15 27.63 7.58
N GLN A 444 33.81 28.70 7.12
CA GLN A 444 33.32 29.55 6.04
C GLN A 444 33.33 28.81 4.70
N SER A 445 34.42 28.12 4.39
CA SER A 445 34.55 27.28 3.19
C SER A 445 33.47 26.19 3.12
N TRP A 446 33.14 25.55 4.26
CA TRP A 446 32.04 24.59 4.35
C TRP A 446 30.68 25.23 4.05
N ALA A 447 30.41 26.42 4.62
CA ALA A 447 29.18 27.15 4.32
C ALA A 447 29.09 27.56 2.83
N ASP A 448 30.18 28.04 2.24
CA ASP A 448 30.20 28.39 0.81
C ASP A 448 30.05 27.15 -0.10
N PHE A 449 30.60 26.00 0.30
CA PHE A 449 30.38 24.72 -0.38
C PHE A 449 28.91 24.30 -0.34
N LEU A 450 28.27 24.31 0.83
CA LEU A 450 26.85 23.99 0.94
C LEU A 450 25.97 24.97 0.14
N TYR A 451 26.30 26.26 0.14
CA TYR A 451 25.58 27.27 -0.65
C TYR A 451 25.62 26.98 -2.15
N THR A 452 26.76 26.47 -2.65
CA THR A 452 26.98 26.25 -4.08
C THR A 452 26.50 24.88 -4.56
N THR A 453 26.57 23.85 -3.72
CA THR A 453 26.26 22.46 -4.10
C THR A 453 24.88 21.99 -3.66
N CYS A 454 24.39 22.41 -2.50
CA CYS A 454 23.09 21.95 -2.00
C CYS A 454 21.95 22.52 -2.85
N ARG A 455 21.04 21.63 -3.23
CA ARG A 455 19.84 21.94 -3.99
C ARG A 455 18.74 20.97 -3.60
N LEU A 456 17.56 21.51 -3.30
CA LEU A 456 16.38 20.70 -3.08
C LEU A 456 15.79 20.35 -4.44
N GLU A 457 15.83 19.07 -4.79
CA GLU A 457 15.23 18.55 -6.02
C GLU A 457 13.72 18.37 -5.86
N LEU A 458 12.96 18.94 -6.78
CA LEU A 458 11.51 18.90 -6.83
C LEU A 458 11.03 18.51 -8.23
N TYR A 459 9.80 18.03 -8.30
CA TYR A 459 9.20 17.49 -9.51
C TYR A 459 7.95 18.30 -9.91
N ARG A 460 7.69 18.39 -11.21
CA ARG A 460 6.46 19.00 -11.74
C ARG A 460 5.94 18.27 -12.97
N VAL A 461 4.62 18.28 -13.12
CA VAL A 461 3.91 17.85 -14.33
C VAL A 461 3.10 19.04 -14.86
N LYS A 462 3.66 19.77 -15.84
CA LYS A 462 3.07 21.01 -16.40
C LYS A 462 1.64 20.82 -16.90
N ALA A 463 1.39 19.72 -17.63
CA ALA A 463 0.07 19.43 -18.20
C ALA A 463 -1.03 19.25 -17.14
N LEU A 464 -0.66 18.86 -15.91
CA LEU A 464 -1.60 18.70 -14.80
C LEU A 464 -1.60 19.89 -13.83
N LYS A 465 -0.64 20.82 -13.97
CA LYS A 465 -0.34 21.88 -12.99
C LYS A 465 -0.09 21.32 -11.58
N LEU A 466 0.62 20.20 -11.50
CA LEU A 466 1.00 19.56 -10.24
C LEU A 466 2.50 19.74 -10.01
N GLU A 467 2.87 20.15 -8.80
CA GLU A 467 4.25 20.22 -8.29
C GLU A 467 4.35 19.41 -6.99
N THR A 468 5.55 18.99 -6.62
CA THR A 468 5.86 18.30 -5.36
C THR A 468 5.50 19.16 -4.14
N MET A 469 4.94 18.55 -3.10
CA MET A 469 4.66 19.19 -1.81
C MET A 469 5.90 19.15 -0.90
N ALA A 470 5.90 19.95 0.17
CA ALA A 470 7.01 19.97 1.12
C ALA A 470 7.26 18.56 1.71
N GLY A 471 8.49 18.04 1.55
CA GLY A 471 8.92 16.74 2.08
C GLY A 471 8.34 15.52 1.33
N GLU A 472 7.64 15.72 0.22
CA GLU A 472 7.05 14.64 -0.56
C GLU A 472 8.12 13.93 -1.39
N SER A 473 8.17 12.61 -1.29
CA SER A 473 9.09 11.78 -2.09
C SER A 473 8.68 11.76 -3.57
N MET A 474 9.61 11.39 -4.45
CA MET A 474 9.29 11.20 -5.88
C MET A 474 8.19 10.14 -6.08
N GLU A 475 8.21 9.08 -5.29
CA GLU A 475 7.24 7.98 -5.36
C GLU A 475 5.84 8.47 -4.94
N ASP A 476 5.74 9.24 -3.86
CA ASP A 476 4.48 9.83 -3.39
C ASP A 476 3.93 10.84 -4.40
N PHE A 477 4.80 11.67 -4.99
CA PHE A 477 4.43 12.60 -6.06
C PHE A 477 3.84 11.86 -7.26
N MET A 478 4.46 10.75 -7.70
CA MET A 478 3.97 9.95 -8.81
C MET A 478 2.65 9.24 -8.47
N ALA A 479 2.50 8.71 -7.26
CA ALA A 479 1.24 8.14 -6.80
C ALA A 479 0.10 9.18 -6.83
N ARG A 480 0.38 10.43 -6.43
CA ARG A 480 -0.57 11.54 -6.50
C ARG A 480 -0.91 11.94 -7.93
N VAL A 481 0.08 12.01 -8.82
CA VAL A 481 -0.13 12.24 -10.27
C VAL A 481 -1.07 11.17 -10.84
N SER A 482 -0.81 9.90 -10.57
CA SER A 482 -1.64 8.78 -11.04
C SER A 482 -3.05 8.82 -10.47
N ALA A 483 -3.22 9.19 -9.20
CA ALA A 483 -4.54 9.37 -8.60
C ALA A 483 -5.35 10.48 -9.29
N VAL A 484 -4.72 11.61 -9.63
CA VAL A 484 -5.38 12.71 -10.36
C VAL A 484 -5.77 12.27 -11.76
N LEU A 485 -4.89 11.56 -12.48
CA LEU A 485 -5.19 11.02 -13.82
C LEU A 485 -6.35 10.01 -13.77
N ALA A 486 -6.35 9.10 -12.80
CA ALA A 486 -7.43 8.14 -12.61
C ALA A 486 -8.78 8.82 -12.33
N SER A 487 -8.78 9.89 -11.54
CA SER A 487 -9.99 10.68 -11.25
C SER A 487 -10.53 11.37 -12.52
N ARG A 488 -9.67 12.06 -13.28
CA ARG A 488 -10.05 12.70 -14.56
C ARG A 488 -10.53 11.69 -15.62
N LYS A 489 -9.91 10.51 -15.65
CA LYS A 489 -10.32 9.39 -16.50
C LYS A 489 -11.71 8.90 -16.11
N ALA A 490 -11.98 8.67 -14.82
CA ALA A 490 -13.28 8.22 -14.34
C ALA A 490 -14.38 9.23 -14.66
N GLU A 491 -14.13 10.53 -14.50
CA GLU A 491 -15.08 11.57 -14.87
C GLU A 491 -15.38 11.57 -16.37
N SER A 492 -14.34 11.43 -17.21
CA SER A 492 -14.47 11.38 -18.67
C SER A 492 -15.26 10.14 -19.11
N LEU A 493 -14.99 8.97 -18.53
CA LEU A 493 -15.75 7.74 -18.77
C LEU A 493 -17.21 7.87 -18.31
N LYS A 494 -17.49 8.57 -17.21
CA LYS A 494 -18.87 8.83 -16.76
C LYS A 494 -19.63 9.73 -17.73
N LYS A 495 -18.98 10.77 -18.28
CA LYS A 495 -19.57 11.62 -19.34
C LYS A 495 -19.83 10.82 -20.61
N LEU A 496 -18.88 9.98 -21.02
CA LEU A 496 -19.03 9.08 -22.16
C LEU A 496 -20.22 8.13 -21.96
N LYS A 497 -20.30 7.48 -20.79
CA LYS A 497 -21.40 6.59 -20.43
C LYS A 497 -22.76 7.27 -20.56
N ARG A 498 -22.93 8.49 -20.03
CA ARG A 498 -24.17 9.29 -20.14
C ARG A 498 -24.54 9.63 -21.59
N LYS A 499 -23.55 9.90 -22.45
CA LYS A 499 -23.76 10.20 -23.88
C LYS A 499 -24.32 8.97 -24.62
N TYR A 500 -23.73 7.80 -24.40
CA TYR A 500 -24.15 6.56 -25.08
C TYR A 500 -25.42 5.95 -24.48
N GLU A 501 -25.71 6.16 -23.19
CA GLU A 501 -26.94 5.70 -22.54
C GLU A 501 -28.20 6.18 -23.27
N LYS A 502 -28.24 7.45 -23.71
CA LYS A 502 -29.38 7.99 -24.47
C LYS A 502 -29.56 7.31 -25.82
N ARG A 503 -28.46 7.07 -26.56
CA ARG A 503 -28.47 6.42 -27.87
C ARG A 503 -28.87 4.95 -27.75
N TYR A 504 -28.32 4.27 -26.74
CA TYR A 504 -28.64 2.88 -26.45
C TYR A 504 -30.13 2.71 -26.14
N ARG A 505 -30.70 3.53 -25.24
CA ARG A 505 -32.14 3.49 -24.94
C ARG A 505 -33.01 3.68 -26.18
N ALA A 506 -32.66 4.62 -27.04
CA ALA A 506 -33.42 4.84 -28.27
C ALA A 506 -33.40 3.61 -29.21
N LEU A 507 -32.27 2.91 -29.32
CA LEU A 507 -32.17 1.68 -30.12
C LEU A 507 -32.84 0.48 -29.43
N GLU A 508 -32.72 0.36 -28.12
CA GLU A 508 -33.37 -0.69 -27.33
C GLU A 508 -34.90 -0.57 -27.38
N ASP A 509 -35.46 0.64 -27.23
CA ASP A 509 -36.89 0.89 -27.39
C ASP A 509 -37.37 0.60 -28.82
N ARG A 510 -36.52 0.79 -29.83
CA ARG A 510 -36.81 0.39 -31.21
C ARG A 510 -36.77 -1.12 -31.38
N LEU A 511 -35.79 -1.79 -30.78
CA LEU A 511 -35.66 -3.25 -30.80
C LEU A 511 -36.89 -3.90 -30.15
N ASN A 512 -37.27 -3.47 -28.95
CA ASN A 512 -38.44 -3.99 -28.24
C ASN A 512 -39.73 -3.82 -29.07
N ARG A 513 -39.89 -2.68 -29.76
CA ARG A 513 -41.03 -2.45 -30.66
C ARG A 513 -40.98 -3.34 -31.90
N ALA A 514 -39.81 -3.55 -32.48
CA ALA A 514 -39.61 -4.43 -33.63
C ALA A 514 -39.84 -5.92 -33.26
N GLU A 515 -39.33 -6.36 -32.11
CA GLU A 515 -39.56 -7.71 -31.58
C GLU A 515 -41.05 -7.95 -31.29
N ALA A 516 -41.74 -6.98 -30.69
CA ALA A 516 -43.19 -7.09 -30.45
C ALA A 516 -44.00 -7.17 -31.77
N ARG A 517 -43.58 -6.47 -32.82
CA ARG A 517 -44.18 -6.60 -34.17
C ARG A 517 -43.90 -7.97 -34.77
N LEU A 518 -42.66 -8.43 -34.70
CA LEU A 518 -42.25 -9.73 -35.21
C LEU A 518 -43.04 -10.87 -34.52
N GLU A 519 -43.21 -10.81 -33.21
CA GLU A 519 -44.01 -11.81 -32.48
C GLU A 519 -45.48 -11.78 -32.90
N LYS A 520 -46.06 -10.59 -33.13
CA LYS A 520 -47.42 -10.45 -33.66
C LYS A 520 -47.56 -11.09 -35.05
N GLU A 521 -46.63 -10.81 -35.96
CA GLU A 521 -46.64 -11.36 -37.32
C GLU A 521 -46.35 -12.87 -37.33
N LYS A 522 -45.53 -13.38 -36.41
CA LYS A 522 -45.34 -14.83 -36.22
C LYS A 522 -46.62 -15.53 -35.74
N THR A 523 -47.34 -14.93 -34.79
CA THR A 523 -48.63 -15.49 -34.34
C THR A 523 -49.67 -15.56 -35.45
N ASP A 524 -49.61 -14.64 -36.42
CA ASP A 524 -50.47 -14.67 -37.62
C ASP A 524 -50.05 -15.78 -38.62
N VAL A 525 -48.79 -16.24 -38.59
CA VAL A 525 -48.20 -17.18 -39.57
C VAL A 525 -48.05 -18.63 -39.07
N THR A 526 -48.20 -18.92 -37.77
CA THR A 526 -48.00 -20.30 -37.28
C THR A 526 -49.25 -21.19 -37.30
N ALA A 527 -49.44 -21.86 -38.45
CA ALA A 527 -49.57 -23.32 -38.48
C ALA A 527 -48.24 -23.90 -39.01
N LYS A 528 -47.36 -24.28 -38.07
CA LYS A 528 -46.09 -25.01 -38.21
C LYS A 528 -44.91 -24.31 -38.91
N GLY A 529 -43.88 -24.08 -38.11
CA GLY A 529 -42.49 -24.37 -38.46
C GLY A 529 -41.60 -23.15 -38.66
N VAL A 530 -40.92 -22.69 -37.61
CA VAL A 530 -39.49 -22.31 -37.62
C VAL A 530 -38.94 -22.44 -36.19
N ASP A 531 -37.83 -23.17 -36.04
CA ASP A 531 -37.02 -23.26 -34.83
C ASP A 531 -36.48 -21.89 -34.40
N THR A 532 -36.63 -21.59 -33.11
CA THR A 532 -36.08 -20.38 -32.49
C THR A 532 -34.60 -20.61 -32.15
N VAL A 533 -33.71 -20.27 -33.08
CA VAL A 533 -32.29 -20.04 -32.80
C VAL A 533 -31.99 -18.60 -33.17
N VAL A 534 -31.80 -17.73 -32.18
CA VAL A 534 -30.77 -16.67 -32.12
C VAL A 534 -30.84 -16.08 -30.71
N SER A 535 -29.87 -16.42 -29.87
CA SER A 535 -29.55 -15.64 -28.64
C SER A 535 -28.06 -15.71 -28.36
N PHE A 536 -27.25 -15.28 -29.33
CA PHE A 536 -25.85 -14.98 -29.13
C PHE A 536 -25.57 -13.62 -29.77
N GLY A 537 -25.28 -12.60 -28.96
CA GLY A 537 -24.80 -11.34 -29.53
C GLY A 537 -24.71 -10.11 -28.63
N VAL A 538 -25.64 -9.82 -27.73
CA VAL A 538 -25.74 -8.46 -27.12
C VAL A 538 -25.58 -8.45 -25.58
N ALA A 539 -24.92 -9.45 -25.01
CA ALA A 539 -24.77 -9.58 -23.55
C ALA A 539 -23.82 -8.55 -22.88
N ILE A 540 -23.13 -7.70 -23.65
CA ILE A 540 -22.04 -6.86 -23.12
C ILE A 540 -22.53 -5.48 -22.61
N LEU A 541 -23.70 -4.99 -23.06
CA LEU A 541 -24.18 -3.64 -22.69
C LEU A 541 -25.33 -3.62 -21.66
N GLY A 542 -26.25 -4.58 -21.67
CA GLY A 542 -27.37 -4.59 -20.70
C GLY A 542 -26.94 -4.62 -19.23
N ALA A 543 -25.77 -5.23 -18.94
CA ALA A 543 -25.22 -5.35 -17.59
C ALA A 543 -24.61 -4.04 -17.03
N LEU A 544 -24.25 -3.05 -17.88
CA LEU A 544 -23.68 -1.77 -17.45
C LEU A 544 -24.75 -0.68 -17.25
N PHE A 545 -25.96 -0.86 -17.80
CA PHE A 545 -27.00 0.17 -17.86
C PHE A 545 -28.31 -0.18 -17.13
N GLY A 546 -28.38 -1.36 -16.49
CA GLY A 546 -29.37 -1.63 -15.45
C GLY A 546 -30.82 -1.71 -15.92
N ARG A 547 -31.16 -2.69 -16.78
CA ARG A 547 -32.46 -3.40 -16.77
C ARG A 547 -32.44 -4.66 -17.66
N LYS A 548 -33.39 -5.56 -17.38
CA LYS A 548 -33.47 -6.98 -17.76
C LYS A 548 -33.71 -7.21 -19.26
N ALA A 549 -33.07 -8.24 -19.82
CA ALA A 549 -33.66 -9.04 -20.88
C ALA A 549 -34.69 -9.99 -20.25
N LEU A 550 -35.96 -9.84 -20.60
CA LEU A 550 -37.04 -10.72 -20.16
C LEU A 550 -37.10 -11.92 -21.12
N SER A 551 -36.77 -13.10 -20.60
CA SER A 551 -37.15 -14.38 -21.22
C SER A 551 -38.62 -14.64 -20.88
N ALA A 552 -39.46 -14.72 -21.91
CA ALA A 552 -40.89 -14.99 -21.79
C ALA A 552 -41.17 -16.48 -21.57
N SER A 553 -41.94 -16.81 -20.53
CA SER A 553 -42.76 -18.04 -20.50
C SER A 553 -43.86 -17.94 -19.44
N SER A 554 -45.12 -17.71 -19.86
CA SER A 554 -46.27 -18.61 -19.64
C SER A 554 -47.63 -17.92 -19.82
N ALA A 555 -48.41 -18.48 -20.75
CA ALA A 555 -49.84 -18.82 -20.75
C ALA A 555 -50.94 -17.77 -20.41
N TYR A 556 -51.79 -17.48 -21.41
CA TYR A 556 -53.27 -17.56 -21.29
C TYR A 556 -53.93 -17.86 -22.67
N ARG A 557 -55.02 -18.65 -22.65
CA ARG A 557 -55.91 -19.11 -23.75
C ARG A 557 -56.68 -17.91 -24.39
N THR A 558 -57.35 -17.91 -25.56
CA THR A 558 -58.24 -18.89 -26.26
C THR A 558 -58.68 -18.27 -27.61
N GLY A 559 -59.10 -19.07 -28.61
CA GLY A 559 -60.27 -18.73 -29.48
C GLY A 559 -60.11 -18.55 -31.00
N ARG A 560 -60.47 -19.61 -31.76
CA ARG A 560 -61.00 -19.75 -33.15
C ARG A 560 -60.78 -18.66 -34.23
N GLY A 561 -60.44 -19.13 -35.44
CA GLY A 561 -61.00 -18.63 -36.71
C GLY A 561 -60.14 -18.87 -37.96
N ILE A 562 -60.49 -19.86 -38.79
CA ILE A 562 -59.89 -20.12 -40.11
C ILE A 562 -60.57 -19.23 -41.17
N ARG A 563 -59.79 -18.63 -42.09
CA ARG A 563 -59.99 -18.60 -43.57
C ARG A 563 -59.08 -17.55 -44.24
N SER A 564 -58.14 -17.98 -45.08
CA SER A 564 -58.03 -17.55 -46.51
C SER A 564 -56.70 -18.03 -47.12
N ALA A 565 -56.80 -18.87 -48.15
CA ALA A 565 -55.68 -19.55 -48.81
C ALA A 565 -55.01 -18.74 -49.94
N GLY A 566 -55.01 -17.40 -49.85
CA GLY A 566 -54.43 -16.51 -50.88
C GLY A 566 -53.38 -15.53 -50.35
N ARG A 567 -53.03 -15.59 -49.05
CA ARG A 567 -52.29 -14.54 -48.34
C ARG A 567 -50.92 -14.98 -47.78
N MET A 568 -50.58 -16.27 -47.90
CA MET A 568 -49.37 -16.87 -47.31
C MET A 568 -48.03 -16.36 -47.88
N LEU A 569 -47.97 -15.94 -49.15
CA LEU A 569 -46.73 -15.38 -49.74
C LEU A 569 -46.44 -13.97 -49.22
N LYS A 570 -47.49 -13.17 -48.98
CA LYS A 570 -47.39 -11.82 -48.44
C LYS A 570 -47.04 -11.84 -46.95
N GLU A 571 -47.68 -12.73 -46.19
CA GLU A 571 -47.47 -12.89 -44.75
C GLU A 571 -46.07 -13.46 -44.42
N LYS A 572 -45.51 -14.35 -45.25
CA LYS A 572 -44.10 -14.76 -45.15
C LYS A 572 -43.13 -13.62 -45.44
N GLN A 573 -43.42 -12.77 -46.43
CA GLN A 573 -42.60 -11.58 -46.72
C GLN A 573 -42.68 -10.52 -45.62
N ASP A 574 -43.81 -10.39 -44.93
CA ASP A 574 -43.96 -9.48 -43.80
C ASP A 574 -43.09 -9.95 -42.62
N VAL A 575 -43.16 -11.25 -42.26
CA VAL A 575 -42.30 -11.85 -41.22
C VAL A 575 -40.80 -11.70 -41.53
N GLU A 576 -40.39 -11.93 -42.78
CA GLU A 576 -38.98 -11.74 -43.17
C GLU A 576 -38.56 -10.27 -43.07
N ARG A 577 -39.41 -9.31 -43.47
CA ARG A 577 -39.13 -7.87 -43.28
C ARG A 577 -39.02 -7.47 -41.81
N ALA A 578 -39.87 -8.02 -40.93
CA ALA A 578 -39.77 -7.77 -39.48
C ALA A 578 -38.51 -8.40 -38.88
N ARG A 579 -38.08 -9.57 -39.35
CA ARG A 579 -36.79 -10.19 -38.96
C ARG A 579 -35.60 -9.34 -39.39
N GLU A 580 -35.60 -8.85 -40.62
CA GLU A 580 -34.57 -7.94 -41.14
C GLU A 580 -34.50 -6.64 -40.33
N GLU A 581 -35.65 -6.08 -39.91
CA GLU A 581 -35.69 -4.88 -39.05
C GLU A 581 -35.04 -5.16 -37.69
N VAL A 582 -35.38 -6.28 -37.03
CA VAL A 582 -34.77 -6.70 -35.76
C VAL A 582 -33.26 -6.90 -35.92
N SER A 583 -32.84 -7.62 -36.97
CA SER A 583 -31.43 -7.89 -37.24
C SER A 583 -30.64 -6.60 -37.48
N ARG A 584 -31.20 -5.65 -38.25
CA ARG A 584 -30.58 -4.34 -38.49
C ARG A 584 -30.44 -3.51 -37.21
N ILE A 585 -31.41 -3.55 -36.31
CA ILE A 585 -31.33 -2.84 -35.03
C ILE A 585 -30.28 -3.52 -34.11
N GLN A 586 -30.19 -4.85 -34.13
CA GLN A 586 -29.15 -5.59 -33.40
C GLN A 586 -27.73 -5.25 -33.93
N GLU A 587 -27.56 -5.11 -35.25
CA GLU A 587 -26.31 -4.61 -35.85
C GLU A 587 -26.01 -3.17 -35.44
N GLN A 588 -27.01 -2.29 -35.38
CA GLN A 588 -26.81 -0.93 -34.87
C GLN A 588 -26.36 -0.92 -33.40
N LEU A 589 -26.91 -1.81 -32.57
CA LEU A 589 -26.49 -1.98 -31.17
C LEU A 589 -25.06 -2.53 -31.06
N SER A 590 -24.66 -3.46 -31.93
CA SER A 590 -23.30 -4.01 -31.92
C SER A 590 -22.26 -2.97 -32.36
N LEU A 591 -22.55 -2.19 -33.42
CA LEU A 591 -21.72 -1.07 -33.86
C LEU A 591 -21.58 0.00 -32.77
N LEU A 592 -22.69 0.36 -32.11
CA LEU A 592 -22.67 1.31 -30.99
C LEU A 592 -21.80 0.79 -29.83
N SER A 593 -21.80 -0.52 -29.58
CA SER A 593 -20.92 -1.15 -28.59
C SER A 593 -19.45 -1.03 -28.96
N GLN A 594 -19.10 -1.32 -30.21
CA GLN A 594 -17.73 -1.20 -30.70
C GLN A 594 -17.24 0.27 -30.66
N GLU A 595 -18.11 1.22 -31.02
CA GLU A 595 -17.82 2.65 -30.94
C GLU A 595 -17.53 3.08 -29.49
N LEU A 596 -18.36 2.63 -28.53
CA LEU A 596 -18.16 2.89 -27.10
C LEU A 596 -16.84 2.30 -26.59
N GLU A 597 -16.51 1.06 -26.98
CA GLU A 597 -15.26 0.41 -26.61
C GLU A 597 -14.05 1.17 -27.16
N ALA A 598 -14.11 1.61 -28.43
CA ALA A 598 -13.06 2.39 -29.06
C ALA A 598 -12.90 3.80 -28.43
N GLU A 599 -13.99 4.49 -28.10
CA GLU A 599 -13.92 5.77 -27.37
C GLU A 599 -13.40 5.58 -25.94
N SER A 600 -13.80 4.51 -25.25
CA SER A 600 -13.30 4.17 -23.90
C SER A 600 -11.80 3.85 -23.90
N ALA A 601 -11.31 3.15 -24.92
CA ALA A 601 -9.89 2.88 -25.12
C ALA A 601 -9.10 4.17 -25.35
N ARG A 602 -9.59 5.07 -26.21
CA ARG A 602 -8.98 6.40 -26.46
C ARG A 602 -8.91 7.25 -25.19
N ILE A 603 -9.97 7.26 -24.37
CA ILE A 603 -9.95 7.93 -23.06
C ILE A 603 -8.91 7.27 -22.15
N SER A 604 -8.82 5.95 -22.14
CA SER A 604 -7.84 5.23 -21.32
C SER A 604 -6.40 5.57 -21.68
N ASP A 605 -6.09 5.66 -22.97
CA ASP A 605 -4.77 6.05 -23.48
C ASP A 605 -4.43 7.51 -23.17
N LYS A 606 -5.37 8.44 -23.39
CA LYS A 606 -5.20 9.87 -23.08
C LYS A 606 -4.78 10.15 -21.63
N PHE A 607 -5.23 9.32 -20.68
CA PHE A 607 -4.93 9.46 -19.25
C PHE A 607 -3.86 8.46 -18.76
N ALA A 608 -3.14 7.81 -19.67
CA ALA A 608 -1.99 6.97 -19.33
C ALA A 608 -0.84 7.83 -18.79
N VAL A 609 -0.12 7.34 -17.77
CA VAL A 609 0.90 8.11 -17.03
C VAL A 609 2.06 8.53 -17.93
N GLU A 610 2.37 7.70 -18.94
CA GLU A 610 3.44 7.91 -19.92
C GLU A 610 3.26 9.19 -20.74
N ASN A 611 2.02 9.64 -20.90
CA ASN A 611 1.70 10.86 -21.64
C ASN A 611 1.95 12.15 -20.82
N TYR A 612 2.39 12.03 -19.58
CA TYR A 612 2.59 13.14 -18.64
C TYR A 612 4.03 13.14 -18.09
N PRO A 613 5.01 13.67 -18.86
CA PRO A 613 6.40 13.65 -18.44
C PRO A 613 6.63 14.49 -17.17
N VAL A 614 7.46 13.96 -16.28
CA VAL A 614 7.87 14.62 -15.04
C VAL A 614 9.13 15.42 -15.31
N GLU A 615 9.08 16.71 -15.03
CA GLU A 615 10.23 17.61 -15.11
C GLU A 615 10.83 17.84 -13.72
N LYS A 616 12.16 17.79 -13.64
CA LYS A 616 12.91 18.12 -12.43
C LYS A 616 13.21 19.63 -12.39
N PHE A 617 13.10 20.23 -11.22
CA PHE A 617 13.58 21.59 -10.96
C PHE A 617 14.16 21.68 -9.56
N PHE A 618 14.91 22.75 -9.29
CA PHE A 618 15.69 22.86 -8.06
C PHE A 618 15.42 24.16 -7.32
N ILE A 619 15.43 24.09 -5.99
CA ILE A 619 15.48 25.26 -5.11
C ILE A 619 16.87 25.31 -4.49
N LYS A 620 17.52 26.47 -4.59
CA LYS A 620 18.82 26.72 -3.97
C LYS A 620 18.62 27.38 -2.60
N PRO A 621 19.46 27.07 -1.60
CA PRO A 621 19.42 27.79 -0.33
C PRO A 621 19.98 29.21 -0.53
N ARG A 622 19.57 30.17 0.31
CA ARG A 622 20.26 31.46 0.45
C ARG A 622 21.40 31.30 1.46
N ARG A 623 22.36 32.22 1.44
CA ARG A 623 23.46 32.21 2.44
C ARG A 623 22.96 32.24 3.89
N THR A 624 21.87 32.95 4.15
CA THR A 624 21.23 33.01 5.47
C THR A 624 20.52 31.71 5.87
N ASP A 625 20.25 30.83 4.91
CA ASP A 625 19.57 29.57 5.16
C ASP A 625 20.53 28.44 5.58
N ILE A 626 21.85 28.72 5.59
CA ILE A 626 22.87 27.84 6.14
C ILE A 626 23.00 28.14 7.63
N ILE A 627 22.39 27.28 8.44
CA ILE A 627 22.20 27.47 9.86
C ILE A 627 23.31 26.75 10.62
N GLN A 628 23.99 27.49 11.48
CA GLN A 628 25.03 27.00 12.39
C GLN A 628 26.11 26.13 11.71
N PRO A 629 26.81 26.61 10.66
CA PRO A 629 27.95 25.87 10.13
C PRO A 629 29.02 25.77 11.22
N ARG A 630 29.45 24.54 11.52
CA ARG A 630 30.49 24.24 12.50
C ARG A 630 31.57 23.37 11.87
N CYS A 631 32.78 23.51 12.40
CA CYS A 631 33.93 22.74 11.97
C CYS A 631 34.78 22.43 13.21
N PHE A 632 35.21 21.18 13.33
CA PHE A 632 35.95 20.65 14.46
C PHE A 632 37.13 19.82 13.98
N LEU A 633 38.18 19.77 14.81
CA LEU A 633 39.25 18.80 14.64
C LEU A 633 38.87 17.54 15.41
N VAL A 634 38.71 16.43 14.71
CA VAL A 634 38.38 15.13 15.27
C VAL A 634 39.57 14.20 15.09
N TRP A 635 39.98 13.56 16.18
CA TRP A 635 41.00 12.53 16.21
C TRP A 635 40.32 11.17 16.18
N GLU A 636 40.50 10.44 15.09
CA GLU A 636 39.83 9.16 14.88
C GLU A 636 40.79 8.00 15.12
N ALA A 637 40.38 7.08 15.97
CA ALA A 637 41.16 5.89 16.26
C ALA A 637 41.13 4.90 15.08
N GLN A 638 42.32 4.50 14.63
CA GLN A 638 42.50 3.34 13.79
C GLN A 638 42.71 2.10 14.67
N PRO A 639 41.99 1.00 14.43
CA PRO A 639 42.26 -0.25 15.12
C PRO A 639 43.65 -0.72 14.73
N THR A 640 44.55 -0.76 15.71
CA THR A 640 45.83 -1.46 15.57
C THR A 640 45.51 -2.95 15.67
N LEU A 641 45.68 -3.71 14.58
CA LEU A 641 45.72 -5.17 14.71
C LEU A 641 46.90 -5.50 15.62
N ALA A 642 46.64 -6.20 16.72
CA ALA A 642 47.69 -6.82 17.51
C ALA A 642 48.49 -7.72 16.57
N GLU A 643 49.80 -7.51 16.49
CA GLU A 643 50.72 -8.44 15.81
C GLU A 643 50.74 -9.80 16.51
#